data_AF-A0A2E6SVR6-F1
#
_entry.id   AF-A0A2E6SVR6-F1
#
_cell.length_a   1.000
_cell.length_b   1.000
_cell.length_c   1.000
_cell.angle_alpha   90.00
_cell.angle_beta   90.00
_cell.angle_gamma   90.00
#
_symmetry.space_group_name_H-M   'P 1'
#
loop_
_entity.id
_entity.type
_entity.pdbx_description
1 polymer ?
#
loop_
_entity_poly.entity_id
_entity_poly.type
_entity_poly.pdbx_seq_one_letter_code
_entity_poly.pdbx_strand_id
1 'polypeptide(L)'
;MKRSIHFFGFTLFLVTLITNTVYSQGINVLIIGSSHSYSESKEHGTIHEKAFSPVGIGNELQNILSNDGSISGNVNVVVEDIYANKTKDTRVGSGSNNVRSMNFRRYSLAQYFVWPEGRKARLANLRGEGGTDWDYVVLMADPYLLANMPGVFAEGVQLLTEEISKGGAETILFAQWPENTSNFSVADFNEVVYRIGNSADLRVIPAGKAWESLSNKDAGLSHPTANGAYLSAASIYSTLYNKSAETSSYVYRNTSVSSDIANHAFLTMKNNQGVVQYSGIYKGINPFQMLEHTARHVDFCETGSSTENGIKPRLQGAFSRLRMSNKPLGRSYAKSKGPIDLNYGRGNDWYEDNKDYEVNPNYYKNTIGFPMQDNHGAQHWAPTTMLYGIDKRFYNGVYYNDGTDLGIAYNMIRPGTREKGLPLNVRSVPVRLMWSRIYDADPTLKVVPDNNHMNGVLLDAIGTYMATILTGRCSVNDEPERSSSTWNKWYARKVAYETAWRMSHLTTRAPGFKVLPSSVDALTINKDESEKLSIRFMFRPKSNVTVLVQTTNPSVGIVGPQKLVFTPENYNVAQYVRVKGVPGSTANAKVNVQFTTVSEDVVYNGLTDSWRYTNDRFSSTVTHSNNNTIAVETYKNLKADIALNIQGAEENNTELAGPNHGNVTWNGTNLAYTPDNGFSGIDGFAYWTRVDDVVYTGYVDVTVLDEEPIVDVTLTAIDSEAAEEELDPGLWRITRTGNLSSPLQVNFSLSGTATQEQDYSINTGSPIVIPAGQNSIDVLLTPIDDQVSGEEEETVELKLLHGEGYTITTAEASIIISDNDEPLSMLFSSLNSGSTFKEGDHINMSVDLMGTLTDADELKFLVKKDDGEFSVVHTVNTNNAGYYTHNYLANEPGTFTLKVIAQKNGSLITEATANQIVVQETFKMRFKTLKEGDVFNTRKKVNMHVECSGNFSEATKIKFTVQKVGASENVVKTLSISENKSLYKYKWTPKQPGSYVLKASAYLNNTYVQQTVANIEVQNPLMLRYKVLRNGQTYAVGEDVKMHVRVSGNLSKADELRFLVQKSGEKIQLDKTDSVRASKLMYYNKWVPSLPGEYRLKVKAYKNGSYVKMTSVKITVTSPKIKYRSLTTTDESVSMSNVSVYPNPNSGLVYVNLGELRNATINIYSSNGQIIQQQTGLTGIYQFEIQSAPGLYFVEVKATEGVDVFKLIKK
;
A
#
# COMPACT_ATOMS: atom_id res chain seq x y z
N MET A 1 -6.86 5.72 8.96
CA MET A 1 -6.97 5.48 10.42
C MET A 1 -7.48 4.07 10.66
N LYS A 2 -6.88 3.33 11.58
CA LYS A 2 -7.40 2.08 12.15
C LYS A 2 -8.16 2.43 13.43
N ARG A 3 -9.17 1.64 13.82
CA ARG A 3 -9.44 1.27 15.23
C ARG A 3 -10.31 0.02 15.29
N SER A 4 -10.12 -0.77 16.34
CA SER A 4 -10.66 -2.12 16.49
C SER A 4 -12.07 -2.10 17.09
N ILE A 5 -12.84 -3.18 16.86
CA ILE A 5 -14.16 -3.40 17.45
C ILE A 5 -14.10 -4.69 18.27
N HIS A 6 -14.55 -4.64 19.53
CA HIS A 6 -14.97 -5.82 20.28
C HIS A 6 -16.49 -5.95 20.22
N PHE A 7 -16.98 -7.18 20.36
CA PHE A 7 -18.39 -7.55 20.15
C PHE A 7 -18.89 -8.38 21.32
N PHE A 8 -20.13 -8.15 21.76
CA PHE A 8 -20.93 -9.10 22.53
C PHE A 8 -22.38 -9.11 21.99
N GLY A 9 -23.14 -10.17 22.28
CA GLY A 9 -24.48 -10.41 21.72
C GLY A 9 -25.62 -9.77 22.53
N PHE A 10 -26.88 -10.19 22.40
CA PHE A 10 -27.38 -11.47 21.85
C PHE A 10 -28.74 -11.35 21.11
N THR A 11 -29.22 -12.47 20.56
CA THR A 11 -30.53 -12.70 19.87
C THR A 11 -31.76 -12.53 20.79
N LEU A 12 -33.04 -12.55 20.37
CA LEU A 12 -33.81 -13.00 19.17
C LEU A 12 -35.09 -12.08 19.06
N PHE A 13 -36.10 -12.10 18.15
CA PHE A 13 -36.61 -12.91 17.01
C PHE A 13 -37.42 -11.92 16.08
N LEU A 14 -38.42 -12.17 15.21
CA LEU A 14 -39.17 -13.34 14.66
C LEU A 14 -39.39 -13.15 13.13
N VAL A 15 -40.64 -13.18 12.60
CA VAL A 15 -40.97 -13.26 11.15
C VAL A 15 -42.26 -12.52 10.77
N THR A 16 -42.24 -11.75 9.67
CA THR A 16 -43.33 -11.68 8.67
C THR A 16 -42.76 -11.40 7.27
N LEU A 17 -43.26 -12.06 6.22
CA LEU A 17 -42.75 -11.89 4.84
C LEU A 17 -43.45 -10.76 4.08
N ILE A 18 -42.67 -9.89 3.42
CA ILE A 18 -43.09 -9.13 2.24
C ILE A 18 -41.98 -9.20 1.18
N THR A 19 -42.31 -9.72 0.00
CA THR A 19 -41.36 -10.02 -1.09
C THR A 19 -40.95 -8.78 -1.89
N ASN A 20 -39.81 -8.18 -1.52
CA ASN A 20 -39.19 -7.11 -2.31
C ASN A 20 -38.13 -7.68 -3.27
N THR A 21 -38.32 -7.49 -4.59
CA THR A 21 -37.43 -8.01 -5.63
C THR A 21 -36.07 -7.28 -5.62
N VAL A 22 -35.07 -7.90 -4.99
CA VAL A 22 -33.71 -7.33 -4.92
C VAL A 22 -33.01 -7.48 -6.27
N TYR A 23 -32.64 -6.36 -6.89
CA TYR A 23 -31.64 -6.34 -7.96
C TYR A 23 -30.27 -6.75 -7.42
N SER A 24 -30.05 -8.06 -7.39
CA SER A 24 -28.88 -8.77 -7.89
C SER A 24 -27.53 -8.05 -7.76
N GLN A 25 -26.74 -8.48 -6.77
CA GLN A 25 -25.28 -8.42 -6.86
C GLN A 25 -24.75 -9.85 -6.86
N GLY A 26 -24.23 -10.26 -8.02
CA GLY A 26 -23.41 -11.46 -8.15
C GLY A 26 -21.99 -11.23 -7.65
N ILE A 27 -21.17 -12.27 -7.68
CA ILE A 27 -19.80 -12.28 -7.15
C ILE A 27 -18.85 -13.01 -8.11
N ASN A 28 -17.69 -12.41 -8.36
CA ASN A 28 -16.60 -12.99 -9.14
C ASN A 28 -15.41 -13.32 -8.22
N VAL A 29 -15.05 -14.60 -8.10
CA VAL A 29 -13.89 -15.07 -7.34
C VAL A 29 -12.89 -15.76 -8.29
N LEU A 30 -11.64 -15.34 -8.26
CA LEU A 30 -10.53 -16.03 -8.93
C LEU A 30 -9.69 -16.77 -7.89
N ILE A 31 -9.49 -18.07 -8.04
CA ILE A 31 -8.57 -18.88 -7.23
C ILE A 31 -7.35 -19.20 -8.08
N ILE A 32 -6.15 -18.83 -7.62
CA ILE A 32 -4.87 -19.09 -8.29
C ILE A 32 -4.06 -20.06 -7.43
N GLY A 33 -3.88 -21.28 -7.91
CA GLY A 33 -3.17 -22.36 -7.23
C GLY A 33 -2.60 -23.37 -8.22
N SER A 34 -1.75 -24.30 -7.77
CA SER A 34 -1.10 -25.26 -8.67
C SER A 34 -1.78 -26.62 -8.65
N SER A 35 -2.08 -27.19 -9.82
CA SER A 35 -2.53 -28.58 -9.96
C SER A 35 -1.38 -29.61 -9.81
N HIS A 36 -0.12 -29.15 -9.83
CA HIS A 36 1.08 -29.97 -9.69
C HIS A 36 2.04 -29.37 -8.64
N SER A 37 2.77 -30.19 -7.90
CA SER A 37 3.83 -29.75 -6.98
C SER A 37 5.23 -29.88 -7.60
N TYR A 38 6.16 -29.00 -7.22
CA TYR A 38 7.56 -29.01 -7.65
C TYR A 38 8.26 -30.35 -7.36
N SER A 39 7.80 -31.15 -6.38
CA SER A 39 8.43 -32.42 -5.96
C SER A 39 7.56 -33.68 -6.10
N GLU A 40 6.38 -33.57 -6.72
CA GLU A 40 5.29 -34.58 -6.68
C GLU A 40 5.64 -35.96 -7.25
N SER A 41 6.71 -36.03 -8.03
CA SER A 41 7.19 -37.22 -8.73
C SER A 41 8.38 -37.86 -8.00
N LYS A 42 8.65 -39.14 -8.28
CA LYS A 42 9.85 -39.87 -7.79
C LYS A 42 11.20 -39.28 -8.26
N GLU A 43 11.16 -38.16 -8.98
CA GLU A 43 12.30 -37.50 -9.65
C GLU A 43 13.25 -36.79 -8.66
N HIS A 44 12.84 -36.55 -7.41
CA HIS A 44 13.58 -35.72 -6.45
C HIS A 44 14.29 -36.45 -5.29
N GLY A 45 13.85 -37.67 -4.95
CA GLY A 45 14.48 -38.51 -3.93
C GLY A 45 14.14 -38.11 -2.50
N THR A 46 13.41 -39.00 -1.81
CA THR A 46 13.04 -39.03 -0.37
C THR A 46 12.33 -37.82 0.23
N ILE A 47 12.33 -36.63 -0.39
CA ILE A 47 11.49 -35.49 -0.01
C ILE A 47 10.47 -35.23 -1.11
N HIS A 48 9.19 -35.38 -0.77
CA HIS A 48 8.06 -35.18 -1.65
C HIS A 48 6.94 -34.46 -0.90
N GLU A 49 6.44 -33.37 -1.47
CA GLU A 49 5.11 -32.82 -1.22
C GLU A 49 4.25 -33.01 -2.47
N LYS A 50 3.01 -33.46 -2.30
CA LYS A 50 1.98 -33.56 -3.35
C LYS A 50 1.23 -32.25 -3.59
N ALA A 51 0.67 -32.04 -4.79
CA ALA A 51 -0.03 -30.82 -5.14
C ALA A 51 -1.25 -30.55 -4.24
N PHE A 52 -1.48 -29.29 -3.89
CA PHE A 52 -2.69 -28.86 -3.18
C PHE A 52 -3.68 -28.26 -4.20
N SER A 53 -4.44 -29.13 -4.87
CA SER A 53 -5.16 -28.77 -6.10
C SER A 53 -6.35 -27.82 -5.85
N PRO A 54 -6.41 -26.66 -6.54
CA PRO A 54 -7.49 -25.69 -6.36
C PRO A 54 -8.84 -26.10 -6.99
N VAL A 55 -8.86 -27.10 -7.89
CA VAL A 55 -10.03 -27.42 -8.73
C VAL A 55 -11.24 -27.85 -7.89
N GLY A 56 -11.06 -28.76 -6.93
CA GLY A 56 -12.14 -29.18 -6.04
C GLY A 56 -12.67 -28.03 -5.19
N ILE A 57 -11.77 -27.18 -4.69
CA ILE A 57 -12.09 -26.02 -3.85
C ILE A 57 -12.95 -25.00 -4.63
N GLY A 58 -12.63 -24.77 -5.91
CA GLY A 58 -13.42 -23.90 -6.79
C GLY A 58 -14.84 -24.43 -7.03
N ASN A 59 -14.97 -25.74 -7.25
CA ASN A 59 -16.28 -26.39 -7.44
C ASN A 59 -17.14 -26.29 -6.17
N GLU A 60 -16.60 -26.64 -5.02
CA GLU A 60 -17.32 -26.55 -3.74
C GLU A 60 -17.67 -25.10 -3.37
N LEU A 61 -16.79 -24.14 -3.66
CA LEU A 61 -17.08 -22.72 -3.43
C LEU A 61 -18.18 -22.20 -4.37
N GLN A 62 -18.18 -22.61 -5.64
CA GLN A 62 -19.27 -22.31 -6.59
C GLN A 62 -20.59 -22.91 -6.07
N ASN A 63 -20.58 -24.13 -5.53
CA ASN A 63 -21.77 -24.77 -4.95
C ASN A 63 -22.31 -23.99 -3.75
N ILE A 64 -21.48 -23.70 -2.75
CA ILE A 64 -21.86 -22.94 -1.54
C ILE A 64 -22.43 -21.56 -1.93
N LEU A 65 -21.71 -20.79 -2.75
CA LEU A 65 -22.11 -19.44 -3.13
C LEU A 65 -23.39 -19.44 -3.99
N SER A 66 -23.56 -20.40 -4.90
CA SER A 66 -24.78 -20.48 -5.74
C SER A 66 -26.04 -20.85 -4.94
N ASN A 67 -25.87 -21.31 -3.69
CA ASN A 67 -26.94 -21.73 -2.78
C ASN A 67 -27.04 -20.84 -1.52
N ASP A 68 -26.26 -19.75 -1.39
CA ASP A 68 -26.50 -18.73 -0.36
C ASP A 68 -27.67 -17.84 -0.81
N GLY A 69 -28.84 -18.00 -0.19
CA GLY A 69 -30.05 -17.23 -0.51
C GLY A 69 -29.93 -15.71 -0.30
N SER A 70 -28.84 -15.21 0.31
CA SER A 70 -28.54 -13.77 0.37
C SER A 70 -27.75 -13.26 -0.86
N ILE A 71 -27.22 -14.15 -1.70
CA ILE A 71 -26.55 -13.80 -2.97
C ILE A 71 -27.59 -13.82 -4.10
N SER A 72 -28.04 -12.63 -4.50
CA SER A 72 -29.16 -12.43 -5.44
C SER A 72 -28.73 -12.39 -6.92
N GLY A 73 -27.53 -12.85 -7.28
CA GLY A 73 -26.99 -12.70 -8.62
C GLY A 73 -25.90 -13.68 -9.01
N ASN A 74 -25.48 -13.61 -10.27
CA ASN A 74 -24.55 -14.55 -10.90
C ASN A 74 -23.29 -14.77 -10.06
N VAL A 75 -23.13 -16.00 -9.55
CA VAL A 75 -21.90 -16.48 -8.92
C VAL A 75 -20.98 -17.02 -9.99
N ASN A 76 -19.73 -16.58 -9.99
CA ASN A 76 -18.71 -16.99 -10.94
C ASN A 76 -17.38 -17.22 -10.20
N VAL A 77 -17.11 -18.48 -9.86
CA VAL A 77 -15.82 -18.92 -9.32
C VAL A 77 -14.98 -19.51 -10.46
N VAL A 78 -13.79 -18.97 -10.67
CA VAL A 78 -12.84 -19.44 -11.68
C VAL A 78 -11.56 -19.88 -11.01
N VAL A 79 -11.04 -21.03 -11.44
CA VAL A 79 -9.73 -21.54 -11.03
C VAL A 79 -8.73 -21.30 -12.17
N GLU A 80 -7.66 -20.56 -11.90
CA GLU A 80 -6.48 -20.49 -12.77
C GLU A 80 -5.35 -21.35 -12.21
N ASP A 81 -4.87 -22.29 -13.03
CA ASP A 81 -3.76 -23.15 -12.67
C ASP A 81 -2.42 -22.40 -12.78
N ILE A 82 -1.57 -22.55 -11.76
CA ILE A 82 -0.16 -22.13 -11.78
C ILE A 82 0.68 -23.08 -12.62
N TYR A 83 0.29 -24.36 -12.76
CA TYR A 83 1.05 -25.28 -13.57
C TYR A 83 1.08 -24.85 -15.05
N ALA A 84 2.22 -25.08 -15.68
CA ALA A 84 2.43 -25.02 -17.12
C ALA A 84 3.72 -25.77 -17.44
N ASN A 85 3.82 -26.35 -18.63
CA ASN A 85 5.04 -26.95 -19.15
C ASN A 85 5.36 -26.34 -20.52
N LYS A 86 6.64 -26.08 -20.79
CA LYS A 86 7.11 -25.58 -22.08
C LYS A 86 8.49 -26.09 -22.42
N THR A 87 8.58 -26.82 -23.53
CA THR A 87 9.85 -27.12 -24.19
C THR A 87 10.40 -25.88 -24.88
N LYS A 88 11.67 -25.57 -24.64
CA LYS A 88 12.46 -24.53 -25.32
C LYS A 88 13.88 -25.03 -25.56
N ASP A 89 14.35 -24.86 -26.78
CA ASP A 89 15.76 -25.05 -27.07
C ASP A 89 16.61 -24.07 -26.24
N THR A 90 17.64 -24.60 -25.61
CA THR A 90 18.54 -23.91 -24.68
C THR A 90 19.95 -24.40 -24.93
N ARG A 91 20.93 -23.51 -25.02
CA ARG A 91 22.32 -23.86 -25.35
C ARG A 91 23.22 -23.58 -24.15
N VAL A 92 23.86 -24.60 -23.57
CA VAL A 92 24.64 -24.48 -22.31
C VAL A 92 26.15 -24.52 -22.57
N GLY A 93 26.95 -23.85 -21.73
CA GLY A 93 28.41 -23.76 -21.88
C GLY A 93 28.82 -22.88 -23.06
N SER A 94 30.02 -23.10 -23.63
CA SER A 94 30.54 -22.35 -24.80
C SER A 94 30.40 -23.09 -26.14
N GLY A 95 30.40 -24.43 -26.13
CA GLY A 95 30.44 -25.27 -27.34
C GLY A 95 29.35 -24.97 -28.39
N SER A 96 29.70 -25.12 -29.66
CA SER A 96 28.78 -24.93 -30.82
C SER A 96 27.60 -25.92 -30.82
N ASN A 97 27.83 -27.15 -30.36
CA ASN A 97 26.94 -28.28 -30.60
C ASN A 97 25.99 -28.57 -29.41
N ASN A 98 26.05 -27.80 -28.33
CA ASN A 98 25.36 -28.08 -27.06
C ASN A 98 23.95 -27.45 -26.97
N VAL A 99 23.17 -27.48 -28.05
CA VAL A 99 21.74 -27.11 -28.00
C VAL A 99 20.94 -28.30 -27.46
N ARG A 100 20.11 -28.06 -26.44
CA ARG A 100 19.24 -29.07 -25.81
C ARG A 100 17.81 -28.55 -25.75
N SER A 101 16.85 -29.35 -26.19
CA SER A 101 15.42 -29.06 -26.07
C SER A 101 14.96 -29.29 -24.63
N MET A 102 15.14 -28.28 -23.77
CA MET A 102 14.86 -28.37 -22.34
C MET A 102 13.38 -28.12 -22.06
N ASN A 103 12.80 -28.92 -21.16
CA ASN A 103 11.50 -28.64 -20.59
C ASN A 103 11.65 -27.76 -19.36
N PHE A 104 10.91 -26.66 -19.33
CA PHE A 104 10.74 -25.77 -18.19
C PHE A 104 9.28 -25.85 -17.74
N ARG A 105 9.06 -25.85 -16.42
CA ARG A 105 7.73 -25.88 -15.81
C ARG A 105 7.48 -24.60 -15.02
N ARG A 106 6.27 -24.47 -14.47
CA ARG A 106 5.80 -23.28 -13.74
C ARG A 106 5.11 -23.77 -12.47
N TYR A 107 5.60 -23.37 -11.30
CA TYR A 107 5.13 -23.89 -10.00
C TYR A 107 4.82 -22.77 -8.99
N SER A 108 5.54 -21.65 -9.05
CA SER A 108 5.37 -20.51 -8.15
C SER A 108 4.52 -19.38 -8.74
N LEU A 109 3.92 -18.59 -7.85
CA LEU A 109 3.27 -17.31 -8.18
C LEU A 109 4.24 -16.32 -8.88
N ALA A 110 5.52 -16.34 -8.52
CA ALA A 110 6.57 -15.53 -9.17
C ALA A 110 6.76 -15.95 -10.64
N GLN A 111 6.89 -17.25 -10.92
CA GLN A 111 6.91 -17.76 -12.30
C GLN A 111 5.57 -17.45 -13.01
N TYR A 112 4.42 -17.59 -12.34
CA TYR A 112 3.10 -17.21 -12.89
C TYR A 112 3.04 -15.75 -13.35
N PHE A 113 3.65 -14.80 -12.61
CA PHE A 113 3.69 -13.39 -13.03
C PHE A 113 4.53 -13.17 -14.30
N VAL A 114 5.72 -13.76 -14.39
CA VAL A 114 6.72 -13.48 -15.45
C VAL A 114 6.60 -14.35 -16.71
N TRP A 115 5.95 -15.52 -16.62
CA TRP A 115 5.97 -16.54 -17.69
C TRP A 115 5.49 -16.00 -19.06
N PRO A 116 6.27 -16.11 -20.16
CA PRO A 116 6.00 -15.39 -21.40
C PRO A 116 4.70 -15.76 -22.11
N GLU A 117 4.42 -17.07 -22.29
CA GLU A 117 3.17 -17.51 -22.90
C GLU A 117 1.96 -16.98 -22.12
N GLY A 118 1.04 -16.34 -22.84
CA GLY A 118 -0.18 -15.76 -22.28
C GLY A 118 0.01 -14.52 -21.38
N ARG A 119 1.24 -14.10 -21.03
CA ARG A 119 1.50 -13.10 -19.97
C ARG A 119 0.59 -11.88 -20.03
N LYS A 120 0.50 -11.24 -21.18
CA LYS A 120 -0.33 -10.03 -21.36
C LYS A 120 -1.82 -10.27 -21.10
N ALA A 121 -2.36 -11.41 -21.51
CA ALA A 121 -3.77 -11.74 -21.27
C ALA A 121 -4.01 -12.10 -19.79
N ARG A 122 -3.06 -12.80 -19.17
CA ARG A 122 -3.08 -13.19 -17.75
C ARG A 122 -3.03 -11.97 -16.82
N LEU A 123 -2.07 -11.07 -17.02
CA LEU A 123 -1.97 -9.81 -16.26
C LEU A 123 -3.18 -8.86 -16.53
N ALA A 124 -3.76 -8.91 -17.73
CA ALA A 124 -5.02 -8.23 -18.01
C ALA A 124 -6.22 -8.88 -17.28
N ASN A 125 -6.25 -10.20 -17.09
CA ASN A 125 -7.27 -10.88 -16.30
C ASN A 125 -7.22 -10.44 -14.83
N LEU A 126 -6.03 -10.42 -14.21
CA LEU A 126 -5.83 -9.92 -12.83
C LEU A 126 -6.36 -8.49 -12.62
N ARG A 127 -6.26 -7.64 -13.65
CA ARG A 127 -6.75 -6.25 -13.67
C ARG A 127 -8.23 -6.09 -14.04
N GLY A 128 -8.95 -7.17 -14.29
CA GLY A 128 -10.32 -7.16 -14.81
C GLY A 128 -10.46 -6.72 -16.29
N GLU A 129 -9.36 -6.35 -16.94
CA GLU A 129 -9.30 -6.04 -18.38
C GLU A 129 -9.59 -7.27 -19.27
N GLY A 130 -9.45 -8.49 -18.71
CA GLY A 130 -9.67 -9.76 -19.40
C GLY A 130 -11.13 -10.04 -19.80
N GLY A 131 -12.11 -9.46 -19.10
CA GLY A 131 -13.54 -9.61 -19.38
C GLY A 131 -14.41 -9.88 -18.15
N THR A 132 -13.81 -10.36 -17.07
CA THR A 132 -14.43 -10.54 -15.75
C THR A 132 -13.88 -9.47 -14.80
N ASP A 133 -14.76 -8.83 -14.03
CA ASP A 133 -14.42 -7.80 -13.03
C ASP A 133 -14.41 -8.49 -11.65
N TRP A 134 -13.22 -8.81 -11.12
CA TRP A 134 -13.08 -9.66 -9.92
C TRP A 134 -13.41 -8.89 -8.64
N ASP A 135 -14.16 -9.51 -7.72
CA ASP A 135 -14.34 -8.99 -6.36
C ASP A 135 -13.18 -9.46 -5.46
N TYR A 136 -12.80 -10.73 -5.59
CA TYR A 136 -11.77 -11.40 -4.78
C TYR A 136 -10.81 -12.25 -5.62
N VAL A 137 -9.52 -12.21 -5.27
CA VAL A 137 -8.49 -13.12 -5.81
C VAL A 137 -7.81 -13.86 -4.67
N VAL A 138 -7.99 -15.17 -4.61
CA VAL A 138 -7.38 -16.07 -3.62
C VAL A 138 -6.06 -16.62 -4.17
N LEU A 139 -4.96 -16.37 -3.46
CA LEU A 139 -3.63 -16.85 -3.82
C LEU A 139 -3.21 -18.03 -2.95
N MET A 140 -2.89 -19.16 -3.60
CA MET A 140 -2.39 -20.39 -2.99
C MET A 140 -0.92 -20.62 -3.36
N ALA A 141 -0.23 -21.48 -2.61
CA ALA A 141 1.17 -21.80 -2.83
C ALA A 141 1.37 -23.18 -3.47
N ASP A 142 2.54 -23.40 -4.06
CA ASP A 142 3.08 -24.75 -4.26
C ASP A 142 3.57 -25.27 -2.89
N PRO A 143 3.11 -26.43 -2.39
CA PRO A 143 3.49 -26.95 -1.07
C PRO A 143 4.99 -27.11 -0.87
N TYR A 144 5.71 -27.63 -1.87
CA TYR A 144 7.15 -27.85 -1.76
C TYR A 144 7.93 -26.54 -1.70
N LEU A 145 7.59 -25.57 -2.56
CA LEU A 145 8.22 -24.26 -2.57
C LEU A 145 7.83 -23.42 -1.34
N LEU A 146 6.63 -23.61 -0.77
CA LEU A 146 6.25 -23.00 0.50
C LEU A 146 7.11 -23.51 1.67
N ALA A 147 7.39 -24.81 1.71
CA ALA A 147 8.15 -25.45 2.77
C ALA A 147 9.68 -25.27 2.66
N ASN A 148 10.22 -25.24 1.43
CA ASN A 148 11.66 -25.33 1.16
C ASN A 148 12.25 -24.06 0.51
N MET A 149 11.42 -23.19 -0.08
CA MET A 149 11.82 -21.96 -0.76
C MET A 149 10.87 -20.77 -0.49
N PRO A 150 10.42 -20.53 0.76
CA PRO A 150 9.29 -19.65 1.08
C PRO A 150 9.44 -18.22 0.55
N GLY A 151 10.66 -17.72 0.39
CA GLY A 151 10.93 -16.41 -0.22
C GLY A 151 10.37 -16.25 -1.64
N VAL A 152 10.31 -17.33 -2.44
CA VAL A 152 9.76 -17.32 -3.81
C VAL A 152 8.25 -17.06 -3.79
N PHE A 153 7.56 -17.58 -2.77
CA PHE A 153 6.15 -17.29 -2.55
C PHE A 153 5.95 -15.83 -2.10
N ALA A 154 6.81 -15.29 -1.23
CA ALA A 154 6.77 -13.88 -0.82
C ALA A 154 6.93 -12.89 -1.99
N GLU A 155 7.91 -13.12 -2.88
CA GLU A 155 8.10 -12.30 -4.09
C GLU A 155 6.90 -12.44 -5.05
N GLY A 156 6.37 -13.66 -5.22
CA GLY A 156 5.22 -13.93 -6.07
C GLY A 156 3.92 -13.28 -5.58
N VAL A 157 3.67 -13.29 -4.26
CA VAL A 157 2.54 -12.58 -3.64
C VAL A 157 2.67 -11.08 -3.90
N GLN A 158 3.83 -10.46 -3.64
CA GLN A 158 4.02 -9.02 -3.89
C GLN A 158 3.75 -8.65 -5.36
N LEU A 159 4.32 -9.40 -6.32
CA LEU A 159 4.14 -9.13 -7.75
C LEU A 159 2.69 -9.24 -8.20
N LEU A 160 1.91 -10.19 -7.65
CA LEU A 160 0.50 -10.36 -8.00
C LEU A 160 -0.41 -9.38 -7.28
N THR A 161 -0.23 -9.13 -5.99
CA THR A 161 -1.01 -8.13 -5.24
C THR A 161 -0.87 -6.74 -5.87
N GLU A 162 0.34 -6.37 -6.31
CA GLU A 162 0.56 -5.10 -7.02
C GLU A 162 -0.16 -5.03 -8.37
N GLU A 163 -0.39 -6.16 -9.06
CA GLU A 163 -1.11 -6.19 -10.34
C GLU A 163 -2.63 -6.29 -10.17
N ILE A 164 -3.11 -7.09 -9.21
CA ILE A 164 -4.53 -7.27 -8.87
C ILE A 164 -5.13 -5.95 -8.33
N SER A 165 -4.39 -5.22 -7.48
CA SER A 165 -4.83 -3.93 -6.93
C SER A 165 -5.06 -2.84 -8.00
N LYS A 166 -4.44 -2.96 -9.18
CA LYS A 166 -4.69 -2.08 -10.33
C LYS A 166 -6.08 -2.33 -10.98
N GLY A 167 -6.69 -3.50 -10.75
CA GLY A 167 -8.10 -3.78 -11.08
C GLY A 167 -9.08 -3.40 -9.96
N GLY A 168 -8.61 -3.38 -8.71
CA GLY A 168 -9.41 -3.04 -7.52
C GLY A 168 -10.05 -4.22 -6.79
N ALA A 169 -9.76 -5.45 -7.21
CA ALA A 169 -10.14 -6.67 -6.50
C ALA A 169 -9.32 -6.85 -5.21
N GLU A 170 -9.91 -7.47 -4.18
CA GLU A 170 -9.20 -7.75 -2.94
C GLU A 170 -8.37 -9.04 -3.08
N THR A 171 -7.08 -8.98 -2.73
CA THR A 171 -6.22 -10.17 -2.68
C THR A 171 -6.31 -10.83 -1.30
N ILE A 172 -6.44 -12.15 -1.25
CA ILE A 172 -6.54 -12.93 -0.01
C ILE A 172 -5.56 -14.12 -0.11
N LEU A 173 -4.81 -14.40 0.96
CA LEU A 173 -3.89 -15.54 0.99
C LEU A 173 -4.56 -16.78 1.58
N PHE A 174 -4.25 -17.95 1.02
CA PHE A 174 -4.78 -19.24 1.49
C PHE A 174 -3.71 -20.00 2.28
N ALA A 175 -3.91 -20.21 3.58
CA ALA A 175 -3.02 -21.03 4.40
C ALA A 175 -3.41 -22.51 4.29
N GLN A 176 -2.84 -23.19 3.29
CA GLN A 176 -2.97 -24.64 3.07
C GLN A 176 -2.23 -25.47 4.13
N TRP A 177 -2.39 -26.80 4.07
CA TRP A 177 -1.66 -27.76 4.90
C TRP A 177 -0.74 -28.67 4.05
N PRO A 178 0.34 -29.22 4.63
CA PRO A 178 1.17 -30.26 4.00
C PRO A 178 0.41 -31.58 3.90
N GLU A 179 0.90 -32.54 3.09
CA GLU A 179 0.27 -33.87 3.06
C GLU A 179 0.67 -34.76 4.24
N ASN A 180 -0.10 -35.82 4.51
CA ASN A 180 0.08 -36.70 5.68
C ASN A 180 1.46 -37.42 5.78
N THR A 181 2.28 -37.37 4.73
CA THR A 181 3.65 -37.95 4.69
C THR A 181 4.76 -36.89 4.64
N SER A 182 4.41 -35.61 4.82
CA SER A 182 5.37 -34.50 4.87
C SER A 182 6.23 -34.56 6.15
N ASN A 183 7.42 -33.95 6.07
CA ASN A 183 8.26 -33.67 7.24
C ASN A 183 7.95 -32.30 7.88
N PHE A 184 7.00 -31.54 7.32
CA PHE A 184 6.60 -30.22 7.79
C PHE A 184 5.21 -30.27 8.45
N SER A 185 4.97 -29.38 9.40
CA SER A 185 3.70 -29.27 10.10
C SER A 185 2.76 -28.24 9.46
N VAL A 186 1.49 -28.27 9.87
CA VAL A 186 0.52 -27.21 9.56
C VAL A 186 1.01 -25.84 10.08
N ALA A 187 1.70 -25.82 11.23
CA ALA A 187 2.26 -24.60 11.80
C ALA A 187 3.35 -23.98 10.92
N ASP A 188 4.24 -24.78 10.32
CA ASP A 188 5.30 -24.30 9.42
C ASP A 188 4.71 -23.61 8.17
N PHE A 189 3.71 -24.24 7.56
CA PHE A 189 2.99 -23.68 6.40
C PHE A 189 2.24 -22.39 6.77
N ASN A 190 1.60 -22.37 7.94
CA ASN A 190 0.88 -21.19 8.43
C ASN A 190 1.85 -20.04 8.75
N GLU A 191 3.01 -20.31 9.36
CA GLU A 191 3.99 -19.27 9.69
C GLU A 191 4.40 -18.46 8.45
N VAL A 192 4.74 -19.15 7.35
CA VAL A 192 5.12 -18.48 6.09
C VAL A 192 3.98 -17.61 5.56
N VAL A 193 2.75 -18.15 5.48
CA VAL A 193 1.61 -17.43 4.90
C VAL A 193 1.18 -16.24 5.76
N TYR A 194 1.17 -16.38 7.09
CA TYR A 194 0.82 -15.29 8.01
C TYR A 194 1.88 -14.19 8.05
N ARG A 195 3.19 -14.51 8.01
CA ARG A 195 4.25 -13.49 7.92
C ARG A 195 4.09 -12.60 6.68
N ILE A 196 3.87 -13.23 5.53
CA ILE A 196 3.66 -12.54 4.25
C ILE A 196 2.37 -11.72 4.29
N GLY A 197 1.25 -12.30 4.74
CA GLY A 197 -0.05 -11.62 4.87
C GLY A 197 0.00 -10.39 5.79
N ASN A 198 0.58 -10.53 6.99
CA ASN A 198 0.74 -9.44 7.96
C ASN A 198 1.59 -8.29 7.40
N SER A 199 2.70 -8.60 6.69
CA SER A 199 3.55 -7.56 6.08
C SER A 199 2.84 -6.71 5.00
N ALA A 200 1.78 -7.28 4.42
CA ALA A 200 1.02 -6.77 3.29
C ALA A 200 -0.30 -6.09 3.69
N ASP A 201 -0.79 -6.28 4.92
CA ASP A 201 -2.20 -6.05 5.36
C ASP A 201 -3.24 -6.89 4.58
N LEU A 202 -2.90 -8.14 4.20
CA LEU A 202 -3.83 -9.05 3.50
C LEU A 202 -4.53 -10.01 4.47
N ARG A 203 -5.80 -10.34 4.19
CA ARG A 203 -6.51 -11.43 4.88
C ARG A 203 -5.88 -12.78 4.58
N VAL A 204 -5.85 -13.65 5.58
CA VAL A 204 -5.39 -15.05 5.49
C VAL A 204 -6.56 -15.98 5.81
N ILE A 205 -6.78 -16.98 4.97
CA ILE A 205 -7.80 -18.03 5.16
C ILE A 205 -7.14 -19.19 5.93
N PRO A 206 -7.55 -19.51 7.19
CA PRO A 206 -6.85 -20.46 8.06
C PRO A 206 -7.21 -21.93 7.78
N ALA A 207 -7.31 -22.33 6.51
CA ALA A 207 -7.82 -23.65 6.10
C ALA A 207 -6.98 -24.80 6.69
N GLY A 208 -5.66 -24.65 6.79
CA GLY A 208 -4.77 -25.63 7.42
C GLY A 208 -5.05 -25.83 8.92
N LYS A 209 -5.21 -24.75 9.69
CA LYS A 209 -5.58 -24.83 11.13
C LYS A 209 -6.97 -25.46 11.30
N ALA A 210 -7.89 -25.19 10.37
CA ALA A 210 -9.22 -25.79 10.38
C ALA A 210 -9.13 -27.29 10.09
N TRP A 211 -8.29 -27.72 9.15
CA TRP A 211 -8.08 -29.13 8.84
C TRP A 211 -7.41 -29.87 10.00
N GLU A 212 -6.34 -29.31 10.55
CA GLU A 212 -5.60 -29.85 11.70
C GLU A 212 -6.53 -30.26 12.85
N SER A 213 -7.45 -29.36 13.21
CA SER A 213 -8.40 -29.52 14.31
C SER A 213 -9.72 -30.24 13.96
N LEU A 214 -9.99 -30.54 12.68
CA LEU A 214 -11.22 -31.22 12.26
C LEU A 214 -11.23 -32.70 12.66
N SER A 215 -12.34 -33.19 13.24
CA SER A 215 -12.53 -34.61 13.56
C SER A 215 -12.84 -35.46 12.31
N ASN A 216 -13.77 -35.01 11.47
CA ASN A 216 -14.27 -35.75 10.31
C ASN A 216 -13.36 -35.65 9.07
N LYS A 217 -12.07 -35.96 9.22
CA LYS A 217 -11.12 -36.11 8.11
C LYS A 217 -11.43 -37.38 7.31
N ASP A 218 -11.52 -37.30 5.98
CA ASP A 218 -11.62 -38.47 5.11
C ASP A 218 -10.25 -38.92 4.58
N ALA A 219 -10.10 -40.23 4.37
CA ALA A 219 -8.91 -40.81 3.77
C ALA A 219 -9.02 -40.80 2.23
N GLY A 220 -7.95 -40.41 1.53
CA GLY A 220 -7.94 -40.38 0.06
C GLY A 220 -6.56 -40.09 -0.52
N LEU A 221 -6.41 -40.37 -1.82
CA LEU A 221 -5.16 -40.16 -2.56
C LEU A 221 -5.08 -38.78 -3.27
N SER A 222 -6.12 -37.95 -3.21
CA SER A 222 -6.05 -36.55 -3.64
C SER A 222 -5.53 -35.64 -2.52
N HIS A 223 -5.07 -34.44 -2.87
CA HIS A 223 -4.75 -33.40 -1.89
C HIS A 223 -5.27 -32.04 -2.43
N PRO A 224 -6.17 -31.34 -1.72
CA PRO A 224 -6.94 -31.84 -0.58
C PRO A 224 -7.79 -33.10 -0.92
N THR A 225 -8.26 -33.79 0.11
CA THR A 225 -9.30 -34.83 0.00
C THR A 225 -10.67 -34.20 -0.28
N ALA A 226 -11.75 -34.98 -0.39
CA ALA A 226 -13.07 -34.42 -0.66
C ALA A 226 -13.58 -33.56 0.52
N ASN A 227 -13.48 -34.05 1.78
CA ASN A 227 -13.83 -33.22 2.94
C ASN A 227 -12.86 -32.03 3.06
N GLY A 228 -11.58 -32.20 2.70
CA GLY A 228 -10.61 -31.11 2.66
C GLY A 228 -10.95 -30.02 1.63
N ALA A 229 -11.48 -30.38 0.45
CA ALA A 229 -11.91 -29.44 -0.57
C ALA A 229 -13.14 -28.63 -0.10
N TYR A 230 -14.13 -29.31 0.49
CA TYR A 230 -15.31 -28.66 1.06
C TYR A 230 -14.94 -27.76 2.25
N LEU A 231 -14.07 -28.21 3.18
CA LEU A 231 -13.54 -27.40 4.28
C LEU A 231 -12.80 -26.15 3.75
N SER A 232 -12.00 -26.29 2.69
CA SER A 232 -11.27 -25.18 2.07
C SER A 232 -12.23 -24.14 1.49
N ALA A 233 -13.28 -24.59 0.79
CA ALA A 233 -14.33 -23.73 0.25
C ALA A 233 -15.16 -23.04 1.35
N ALA A 234 -15.55 -23.79 2.39
CA ALA A 234 -16.22 -23.25 3.57
C ALA A 234 -15.34 -22.25 4.33
N SER A 235 -14.03 -22.44 4.36
CA SER A 235 -13.06 -21.50 4.95
C SER A 235 -12.94 -20.21 4.13
N ILE A 236 -12.94 -20.30 2.80
CA ILE A 236 -13.01 -19.12 1.91
C ILE A 236 -14.33 -18.38 2.15
N TYR A 237 -15.47 -19.07 2.06
CA TYR A 237 -16.79 -18.49 2.30
C TYR A 237 -16.89 -17.80 3.66
N SER A 238 -16.42 -18.47 4.73
CA SER A 238 -16.38 -17.92 6.09
C SER A 238 -15.55 -16.65 6.17
N THR A 239 -14.37 -16.65 5.53
CA THR A 239 -13.49 -15.48 5.50
C THR A 239 -14.15 -14.32 4.74
N LEU A 240 -14.81 -14.59 3.60
CA LEU A 240 -15.47 -13.57 2.76
C LEU A 240 -16.69 -12.96 3.44
N TYR A 241 -17.61 -13.79 3.97
CA TYR A 241 -18.94 -13.37 4.41
C TYR A 241 -19.12 -13.29 5.93
N ASN A 242 -18.16 -13.75 6.73
CA ASN A 242 -18.24 -13.78 8.20
C ASN A 242 -19.44 -14.62 8.72
N LYS A 243 -19.73 -15.74 8.03
CA LYS A 243 -20.81 -16.71 8.30
C LYS A 243 -20.31 -18.15 8.14
N SER A 244 -21.02 -19.13 8.71
CA SER A 244 -20.85 -20.55 8.36
C SER A 244 -21.49 -20.89 7.01
N ALA A 245 -20.86 -21.80 6.25
CA ALA A 245 -21.40 -22.32 4.98
C ALA A 245 -22.69 -23.15 5.17
N GLU A 246 -23.01 -23.57 6.39
CA GLU A 246 -24.32 -24.15 6.76
C GLU A 246 -25.49 -23.18 6.51
N THR A 247 -25.22 -21.87 6.41
CA THR A 247 -26.24 -20.87 6.03
C THR A 247 -26.60 -20.86 4.53
N SER A 248 -25.94 -21.69 3.71
CA SER A 248 -26.34 -21.97 2.32
C SER A 248 -27.25 -23.21 2.24
N SER A 249 -28.10 -23.30 1.22
CA SER A 249 -28.91 -24.50 0.96
C SER A 249 -28.12 -25.66 0.34
N TYR A 250 -26.78 -25.59 0.29
CA TYR A 250 -25.94 -26.64 -0.26
C TYR A 250 -25.54 -27.66 0.80
N VAL A 251 -25.97 -28.91 0.63
CA VAL A 251 -25.62 -30.03 1.51
C VAL A 251 -24.52 -30.87 0.88
N TYR A 252 -23.30 -30.75 1.40
CA TYR A 252 -22.17 -31.59 0.99
C TYR A 252 -22.26 -32.98 1.64
N ARG A 253 -22.39 -34.03 0.81
CA ARG A 253 -22.59 -35.46 1.18
C ARG A 253 -23.85 -35.76 2.00
N ASN A 254 -23.97 -35.22 3.21
CA ASN A 254 -25.15 -35.30 4.08
C ASN A 254 -25.11 -34.15 5.11
N THR A 255 -26.25 -33.83 5.72
CA THR A 255 -26.37 -32.68 6.63
C THR A 255 -25.33 -32.69 7.75
N SER A 256 -25.18 -33.78 8.50
CA SER A 256 -24.27 -33.84 9.65
C SER A 256 -22.81 -33.58 9.27
N VAL A 257 -22.33 -34.14 8.16
CA VAL A 257 -20.96 -33.91 7.65
C VAL A 257 -20.81 -32.49 7.08
N SER A 258 -21.84 -31.99 6.39
CA SER A 258 -21.84 -30.63 5.85
C SER A 258 -21.77 -29.58 6.96
N SER A 259 -22.61 -29.71 7.99
CA SER A 259 -22.72 -28.81 9.14
C SER A 259 -21.46 -28.77 9.99
N ASP A 260 -20.90 -29.94 10.35
CA ASP A 260 -19.67 -30.05 11.12
C ASP A 260 -18.50 -29.31 10.44
N ILE A 261 -18.22 -29.65 9.19
CA ILE A 261 -17.13 -29.07 8.41
C ILE A 261 -17.33 -27.55 8.21
N ALA A 262 -18.57 -27.12 7.92
CA ALA A 262 -18.88 -25.71 7.69
C ALA A 262 -18.73 -24.85 8.96
N ASN A 263 -19.24 -25.34 10.10
CA ASN A 263 -19.14 -24.64 11.37
C ASN A 263 -17.72 -24.63 11.92
N HIS A 264 -16.97 -25.73 11.75
CA HIS A 264 -15.58 -25.82 12.17
C HIS A 264 -14.67 -24.85 11.38
N ALA A 265 -14.89 -24.70 10.07
CA ALA A 265 -14.23 -23.68 9.25
C ALA A 265 -14.54 -22.26 9.75
N PHE A 266 -15.80 -21.98 10.08
CA PHE A 266 -16.24 -20.66 10.55
C PHE A 266 -15.67 -20.30 11.93
N LEU A 267 -15.72 -21.23 12.88
CA LEU A 267 -15.15 -21.05 14.22
C LEU A 267 -13.63 -20.87 14.16
N THR A 268 -12.93 -21.64 13.32
CA THR A 268 -11.50 -21.45 13.10
C THR A 268 -11.18 -20.08 12.51
N MET A 269 -11.97 -19.62 11.52
CA MET A 269 -11.85 -18.29 10.93
C MET A 269 -12.02 -17.20 11.99
N LYS A 270 -13.08 -17.29 12.82
CA LYS A 270 -13.31 -16.37 13.95
C LYS A 270 -12.11 -16.29 14.90
N ASN A 271 -11.60 -17.45 15.34
CA ASN A 271 -10.53 -17.53 16.34
C ASN A 271 -9.17 -17.02 15.83
N ASN A 272 -9.00 -16.83 14.52
CA ASN A 272 -7.78 -16.29 13.91
C ASN A 272 -7.97 -14.87 13.33
N GLN A 273 -9.18 -14.31 13.34
CA GLN A 273 -9.49 -13.03 12.69
C GLN A 273 -8.80 -11.85 13.40
N GLY A 274 -7.84 -11.21 12.72
CA GLY A 274 -7.13 -10.04 13.24
C GLY A 274 -6.01 -10.34 14.25
N VAL A 275 -5.73 -11.61 14.53
CA VAL A 275 -4.70 -12.04 15.48
C VAL A 275 -3.35 -12.20 14.77
N VAL A 276 -2.31 -11.50 15.24
CA VAL A 276 -0.93 -11.67 14.73
C VAL A 276 -0.37 -13.00 15.24
N GLN A 277 -0.41 -14.04 14.40
CA GLN A 277 -0.02 -15.40 14.78
C GLN A 277 1.50 -15.62 14.95
N TYR A 278 2.35 -14.88 14.21
CA TYR A 278 3.81 -15.09 14.16
C TYR A 278 4.58 -13.77 14.01
N SER A 279 5.78 -13.68 14.61
CA SER A 279 6.66 -12.50 14.61
C SER A 279 8.15 -12.88 14.74
N GLY A 280 9.06 -11.91 14.77
CA GLY A 280 10.51 -12.15 14.90
C GLY A 280 11.17 -12.74 13.63
N ILE A 281 12.35 -13.34 13.77
CA ILE A 281 13.12 -13.93 12.65
C ILE A 281 12.61 -15.34 12.32
N TYR A 282 12.39 -15.62 11.03
CA TYR A 282 12.03 -16.96 10.53
C TYR A 282 13.24 -17.92 10.62
N LYS A 283 13.00 -19.16 11.09
CA LYS A 283 14.06 -20.16 11.34
C LYS A 283 13.95 -21.43 10.48
N GLY A 284 12.94 -21.54 9.62
CA GLY A 284 12.78 -22.66 8.70
C GLY A 284 13.71 -22.61 7.49
N ILE A 285 13.62 -23.59 6.61
CA ILE A 285 14.51 -23.71 5.44
C ILE A 285 14.26 -22.57 4.46
N ASN A 286 15.28 -21.72 4.22
CA ASN A 286 15.20 -20.64 3.25
C ASN A 286 16.58 -20.36 2.58
N PRO A 287 16.82 -20.80 1.34
CA PRO A 287 18.09 -20.56 0.63
C PRO A 287 18.31 -19.08 0.24
N PHE A 288 17.36 -18.19 0.54
CA PHE A 288 17.41 -16.75 0.28
C PHE A 288 17.48 -15.91 1.57
N GLN A 289 17.68 -16.54 2.74
CA GLN A 289 17.84 -15.84 4.02
C GLN A 289 19.13 -15.00 4.05
N MET A 290 19.20 -14.01 4.95
CA MET A 290 20.44 -13.28 5.21
C MET A 290 21.48 -14.12 6.00
N LEU A 291 22.70 -13.59 6.09
CA LEU A 291 23.87 -14.17 6.77
C LEU A 291 24.41 -13.30 7.92
N GLU A 292 23.85 -12.09 8.10
CA GLU A 292 24.06 -11.20 9.26
C GLU A 292 25.54 -10.89 9.58
N HIS A 293 26.39 -10.81 8.55
CA HIS A 293 27.82 -10.52 8.70
C HIS A 293 28.07 -9.05 9.12
N THR A 294 28.32 -8.83 10.41
CA THR A 294 28.47 -7.51 11.03
C THR A 294 29.83 -6.85 10.89
N ALA A 295 30.90 -7.59 10.54
CA ALA A 295 32.26 -7.03 10.52
C ALA A 295 32.47 -5.99 9.41
N ARG A 296 33.26 -4.94 9.69
CA ARG A 296 33.51 -3.78 8.80
C ARG A 296 34.57 -4.03 7.70
N HIS A 297 35.09 -5.24 7.63
CA HIS A 297 35.93 -5.76 6.55
C HIS A 297 35.28 -7.02 5.96
N VAL A 298 35.50 -7.27 4.66
CA VAL A 298 35.10 -8.53 4.00
C VAL A 298 36.23 -8.98 3.05
N ASP A 299 36.95 -10.03 3.45
CA ASP A 299 37.85 -10.80 2.57
C ASP A 299 37.00 -11.75 1.72
N PHE A 300 37.04 -11.63 0.38
CA PHE A 300 36.18 -12.44 -0.50
C PHE A 300 36.89 -12.96 -1.76
N CYS A 301 36.47 -14.09 -2.31
CA CYS A 301 37.01 -14.64 -3.57
C CYS A 301 35.94 -15.08 -4.57
N GLU A 302 36.37 -15.35 -5.81
CA GLU A 302 35.58 -15.98 -6.86
C GLU A 302 36.23 -17.27 -7.36
N THR A 303 35.50 -18.03 -8.18
CA THR A 303 35.85 -19.40 -8.59
C THR A 303 36.58 -19.48 -9.94
N GLY A 304 36.43 -18.49 -10.82
CA GLY A 304 37.29 -18.28 -11.99
C GLY A 304 36.60 -17.85 -13.29
N SER A 305 35.34 -17.37 -13.29
CA SER A 305 34.62 -17.06 -14.54
C SER A 305 34.64 -15.57 -14.94
N SER A 306 34.39 -15.29 -16.22
CA SER A 306 34.21 -13.90 -16.72
C SER A 306 33.01 -13.22 -16.05
N THR A 307 31.94 -13.98 -15.79
CA THR A 307 30.75 -13.52 -15.04
C THR A 307 31.13 -13.04 -13.64
N GLU A 308 31.94 -13.81 -12.89
CA GLU A 308 32.42 -13.39 -11.58
C GLU A 308 33.31 -12.14 -11.66
N ASN A 309 34.19 -12.05 -12.66
CA ASN A 309 35.01 -10.85 -12.86
C ASN A 309 34.16 -9.60 -13.20
N GLY A 310 32.99 -9.78 -13.83
CA GLY A 310 31.98 -8.72 -13.99
C GLY A 310 31.23 -8.35 -12.69
N ILE A 311 30.98 -9.32 -11.81
CA ILE A 311 30.32 -9.12 -10.49
C ILE A 311 31.27 -8.44 -9.50
N LYS A 312 32.54 -8.87 -9.46
CA LYS A 312 33.62 -8.45 -8.54
C LYS A 312 33.61 -6.94 -8.23
N PRO A 313 33.79 -6.02 -9.20
CA PRO A 313 33.80 -4.57 -8.92
C PRO A 313 32.45 -4.02 -8.43
N ARG A 314 31.33 -4.73 -8.68
CA ARG A 314 29.97 -4.27 -8.29
C ARG A 314 29.64 -4.67 -6.87
N LEU A 315 30.12 -5.84 -6.43
CA LEU A 315 30.14 -6.25 -5.04
C LEU A 315 31.04 -5.32 -4.21
N GLN A 316 32.26 -5.03 -4.68
CA GLN A 316 33.13 -4.03 -4.03
C GLN A 316 32.44 -2.67 -3.91
N GLY A 317 31.85 -2.17 -5.00
CA GLY A 317 31.09 -0.91 -4.98
C GLY A 317 29.86 -0.94 -4.07
N ALA A 318 29.27 -2.10 -3.79
CA ALA A 318 28.20 -2.26 -2.82
C ALA A 318 28.73 -2.11 -1.37
N PHE A 319 29.87 -2.73 -1.05
CA PHE A 319 30.55 -2.51 0.23
C PHE A 319 30.98 -1.05 0.42
N SER A 320 31.48 -0.37 -0.63
CA SER A 320 31.77 1.06 -0.58
C SER A 320 30.53 1.91 -0.26
N ARG A 321 29.34 1.58 -0.80
CA ARG A 321 28.06 2.23 -0.45
C ARG A 321 27.57 1.94 0.97
N LEU A 322 28.14 0.92 1.62
CA LEU A 322 27.93 0.59 3.02
C LEU A 322 29.04 1.15 3.94
N ARG A 323 30.03 1.89 3.40
CA ARG A 323 31.25 2.31 4.11
C ARG A 323 31.97 1.13 4.80
N MET A 324 32.05 0.00 4.08
CA MET A 324 32.74 -1.21 4.50
C MET A 324 34.00 -1.43 3.66
N SER A 325 35.10 -1.75 4.32
CA SER A 325 36.34 -2.15 3.64
C SER A 325 36.19 -3.57 3.10
N ASN A 326 36.92 -3.91 2.04
CA ASN A 326 36.83 -5.21 1.39
C ASN A 326 38.12 -5.54 0.65
N LYS A 327 38.38 -6.83 0.42
CA LYS A 327 39.57 -7.29 -0.28
C LYS A 327 39.26 -8.51 -1.15
N PRO A 328 39.38 -8.39 -2.49
CA PRO A 328 39.29 -9.53 -3.38
C PRO A 328 40.56 -10.37 -3.29
N LEU A 329 40.41 -11.65 -2.94
CA LEU A 329 41.47 -12.65 -2.84
C LEU A 329 41.38 -13.66 -3.99
N GLY A 330 42.52 -14.26 -4.36
CA GLY A 330 42.54 -15.40 -5.27
C GLY A 330 42.17 -16.70 -4.55
N ARG A 331 41.40 -17.59 -5.20
CA ARG A 331 40.90 -18.84 -4.61
C ARG A 331 41.97 -19.72 -3.95
N SER A 332 43.18 -19.79 -4.52
CA SER A 332 44.31 -20.55 -3.97
C SER A 332 44.80 -20.04 -2.61
N TYR A 333 44.57 -18.75 -2.30
CA TYR A 333 44.91 -18.16 -1.01
C TYR A 333 44.02 -18.70 0.10
N ALA A 334 42.70 -18.73 -0.10
CA ALA A 334 41.75 -19.29 0.87
C ALA A 334 42.07 -20.76 1.22
N LYS A 335 42.41 -21.57 0.22
CA LYS A 335 42.81 -22.98 0.40
C LYS A 335 44.13 -23.18 1.16
N SER A 336 44.92 -22.12 1.37
CA SER A 336 46.23 -22.18 2.03
C SER A 336 46.34 -21.33 3.31
N LYS A 337 45.27 -20.61 3.71
CA LYS A 337 45.29 -19.68 4.86
C LYS A 337 44.10 -19.79 5.82
N GLY A 338 43.11 -20.65 5.54
CA GLY A 338 41.90 -20.78 6.36
C GLY A 338 40.73 -19.96 5.81
N PRO A 339 39.59 -19.96 6.52
CA PRO A 339 38.32 -19.54 5.92
C PRO A 339 38.18 -18.03 5.75
N ILE A 340 38.05 -17.59 4.49
CA ILE A 340 37.74 -16.20 4.12
C ILE A 340 36.25 -15.88 4.33
N ASP A 341 35.86 -14.61 4.40
CA ASP A 341 34.48 -14.22 4.77
C ASP A 341 33.41 -14.65 3.77
N LEU A 342 33.72 -14.62 2.46
CA LEU A 342 32.79 -14.99 1.39
C LEU A 342 33.52 -15.61 0.18
N ASN A 343 33.01 -16.72 -0.36
CA ASN A 343 33.21 -17.04 -1.78
C ASN A 343 31.90 -16.97 -2.57
N TYR A 344 32.02 -16.79 -3.88
CA TYR A 344 30.90 -16.93 -4.79
C TYR A 344 31.32 -17.57 -6.11
N GLY A 345 30.38 -18.26 -6.74
CA GLY A 345 30.58 -18.98 -7.98
C GLY A 345 29.24 -19.30 -8.65
N ARG A 346 29.29 -19.72 -9.91
CA ARG A 346 28.10 -20.10 -10.67
C ARG A 346 27.78 -21.58 -10.44
N GLY A 347 26.51 -21.95 -10.25
CA GLY A 347 26.13 -23.37 -10.15
C GLY A 347 26.22 -24.06 -11.50
N ASN A 348 27.02 -25.13 -11.56
CA ASN A 348 27.47 -25.74 -12.81
C ASN A 348 27.96 -27.18 -12.58
N ASP A 349 27.16 -28.16 -13.02
CA ASP A 349 27.44 -29.57 -12.73
C ASP A 349 28.35 -30.24 -13.79
N TRP A 350 28.38 -29.73 -15.04
CA TRP A 350 28.90 -30.47 -16.23
C TRP A 350 29.87 -29.67 -17.15
N TYR A 351 30.21 -28.39 -16.89
CA TYR A 351 31.03 -27.58 -17.81
C TYR A 351 31.99 -26.61 -17.10
N GLU A 352 33.29 -26.94 -17.05
CA GLU A 352 34.29 -26.21 -16.26
C GLU A 352 33.98 -26.31 -14.75
N ASP A 353 33.89 -27.53 -14.23
CA ASP A 353 33.55 -27.90 -12.85
C ASP A 353 34.43 -27.17 -11.81
N ASN A 354 35.65 -26.78 -12.22
CA ASN A 354 36.54 -25.93 -11.44
C ASN A 354 36.00 -24.50 -11.22
N LYS A 355 34.90 -24.08 -11.84
CA LYS A 355 34.22 -22.79 -11.66
C LYS A 355 32.86 -22.91 -10.94
N ASP A 356 32.50 -24.11 -10.46
CA ASP A 356 31.31 -24.32 -9.63
C ASP A 356 31.47 -23.69 -8.23
N TYR A 357 30.35 -23.38 -7.55
CA TYR A 357 30.40 -22.78 -6.21
C TYR A 357 30.89 -23.78 -5.15
N GLU A 358 32.00 -23.46 -4.50
CA GLU A 358 32.67 -24.40 -3.59
C GLU A 358 32.19 -24.20 -2.14
N VAL A 359 31.20 -24.97 -1.72
CA VAL A 359 30.80 -25.08 -0.30
C VAL A 359 31.88 -25.87 0.46
N ASN A 360 32.67 -25.18 1.30
CA ASN A 360 33.62 -25.82 2.21
C ASN A 360 33.93 -24.89 3.40
N PRO A 361 33.46 -25.20 4.63
CA PRO A 361 33.62 -24.31 5.80
C PRO A 361 35.07 -24.14 6.25
N ASN A 362 36.00 -25.00 5.84
CA ASN A 362 37.43 -24.86 6.16
C ASN A 362 38.13 -23.79 5.29
N TYR A 363 37.53 -23.41 4.16
CA TYR A 363 38.08 -22.43 3.21
C TYR A 363 37.20 -21.18 3.05
N TYR A 364 35.91 -21.26 3.37
CA TYR A 364 34.94 -20.19 3.15
C TYR A 364 33.93 -20.13 4.30
N LYS A 365 33.87 -19.01 5.03
CA LYS A 365 32.87 -18.79 6.08
C LYS A 365 31.46 -18.75 5.50
N ASN A 366 31.28 -18.17 4.31
CA ASN A 366 30.01 -18.10 3.58
C ASN A 366 30.20 -18.39 2.08
N THR A 367 29.17 -18.94 1.44
CA THR A 367 29.17 -19.28 0.01
C THR A 367 27.90 -18.78 -0.68
N ILE A 368 28.04 -18.00 -1.74
CA ILE A 368 26.90 -17.53 -2.55
C ILE A 368 26.97 -18.15 -3.96
N GLY A 369 25.98 -18.96 -4.31
CA GLY A 369 25.83 -19.53 -5.64
C GLY A 369 24.84 -18.74 -6.50
N PHE A 370 25.17 -18.55 -7.79
CA PHE A 370 24.28 -17.89 -8.75
C PHE A 370 24.14 -18.69 -10.05
N PRO A 371 23.03 -18.57 -10.80
CA PRO A 371 22.77 -19.43 -11.94
C PRO A 371 23.53 -19.02 -13.20
N MET A 372 24.34 -19.97 -13.69
CA MET A 372 25.16 -19.89 -14.89
C MET A 372 24.45 -19.20 -16.08
N GLN A 373 25.20 -18.38 -16.81
CA GLN A 373 24.76 -17.84 -18.10
C GLN A 373 24.81 -18.92 -19.18
N ASP A 374 23.72 -19.04 -19.94
CA ASP A 374 23.70 -19.87 -21.14
C ASP A 374 24.48 -19.21 -22.30
N ASN A 375 24.62 -19.94 -23.40
CA ASN A 375 25.75 -19.81 -24.31
C ASN A 375 25.92 -18.44 -25.00
N HIS A 376 27.21 -18.08 -25.10
CA HIS A 376 27.90 -17.01 -25.83
C HIS A 376 27.48 -16.74 -27.30
N GLY A 377 26.54 -17.52 -27.86
CA GLY A 377 26.15 -17.51 -29.27
C GLY A 377 24.93 -16.65 -29.60
N ALA A 378 25.11 -15.33 -29.57
CA ALA A 378 24.16 -14.31 -30.05
C ALA A 378 22.82 -14.16 -29.28
N GLN A 379 22.16 -13.04 -29.55
CA GLN A 379 21.04 -12.45 -28.78
C GLN A 379 19.72 -13.26 -28.79
N HIS A 380 19.70 -14.45 -29.39
CA HIS A 380 18.51 -15.29 -29.59
C HIS A 380 18.17 -16.20 -28.40
N TRP A 381 19.18 -16.69 -27.66
CA TRP A 381 18.99 -17.64 -26.58
C TRP A 381 18.68 -16.98 -25.23
N ALA A 382 19.23 -15.78 -25.00
CA ALA A 382 19.11 -15.03 -23.75
C ALA A 382 17.66 -14.83 -23.23
N PRO A 383 16.62 -14.65 -24.08
CA PRO A 383 15.23 -14.61 -23.62
C PRO A 383 14.71 -15.93 -23.03
N THR A 384 15.21 -17.08 -23.51
CA THR A 384 14.87 -18.39 -22.92
C THR A 384 15.45 -18.51 -21.50
N THR A 385 16.71 -18.10 -21.34
CA THR A 385 17.43 -18.19 -20.05
C THR A 385 16.71 -17.42 -18.96
N MET A 386 16.31 -16.17 -19.26
CA MET A 386 15.84 -15.22 -18.25
C MET A 386 14.36 -15.38 -17.87
N LEU A 387 13.51 -15.89 -18.75
CA LEU A 387 12.07 -15.94 -18.51
C LEU A 387 11.51 -17.34 -18.24
N TYR A 388 12.27 -18.40 -18.55
CA TYR A 388 11.92 -19.79 -18.22
C TYR A 388 12.87 -20.38 -17.19
N GLY A 389 14.18 -20.08 -17.26
CA GLY A 389 15.22 -20.58 -16.35
C GLY A 389 15.17 -20.05 -14.91
N ILE A 390 14.05 -19.46 -14.50
CA ILE A 390 13.71 -19.39 -13.07
C ILE A 390 13.39 -20.81 -12.59
N ASP A 391 12.71 -21.62 -13.39
CA ASP A 391 12.51 -23.05 -13.13
C ASP A 391 13.78 -23.88 -13.32
N LYS A 392 13.84 -25.05 -12.68
CA LYS A 392 14.81 -26.12 -13.00
C LYS A 392 14.67 -26.62 -14.44
N ARG A 393 15.66 -27.37 -14.93
CA ARG A 393 15.70 -27.90 -16.31
C ARG A 393 15.51 -29.41 -16.33
N PHE A 394 14.78 -29.91 -17.33
CA PHE A 394 14.63 -31.34 -17.58
C PHE A 394 14.93 -31.70 -19.04
N TYR A 395 15.80 -32.70 -19.24
CA TYR A 395 16.23 -33.15 -20.58
C TYR A 395 16.63 -34.65 -20.54
N ASN A 396 16.12 -35.44 -21.50
CA ASN A 396 16.38 -36.88 -21.66
C ASN A 396 16.26 -37.72 -20.36
N GLY A 397 15.21 -37.48 -19.56
CA GLY A 397 14.99 -38.20 -18.30
C GLY A 397 15.84 -37.74 -17.12
N VAL A 398 16.75 -36.79 -17.33
CA VAL A 398 17.68 -36.26 -16.32
C VAL A 398 17.28 -34.83 -15.93
N TYR A 399 17.34 -34.55 -14.63
CA TYR A 399 17.20 -33.21 -14.07
C TYR A 399 18.54 -32.50 -14.01
N TYR A 400 18.53 -31.25 -14.48
CA TYR A 400 19.66 -30.33 -14.43
C TYR A 400 19.24 -29.21 -13.48
N ASN A 401 19.76 -29.31 -12.26
CA ASN A 401 19.48 -28.39 -11.18
C ASN A 401 20.50 -27.24 -11.16
N ASP A 402 21.58 -27.34 -11.94
CA ASP A 402 22.49 -26.24 -12.20
C ASP A 402 21.91 -25.18 -13.15
N GLY A 403 22.54 -24.00 -13.19
CA GLY A 403 22.23 -22.95 -14.16
C GLY A 403 20.84 -22.29 -14.10
N THR A 404 20.07 -22.42 -13.01
CA THR A 404 18.72 -21.83 -12.85
C THR A 404 18.44 -21.33 -11.43
N ASP A 405 17.54 -20.35 -11.28
CA ASP A 405 17.26 -19.69 -9.98
C ASP A 405 16.75 -20.72 -8.94
N LEU A 406 15.69 -21.48 -9.27
CA LEU A 406 15.13 -22.52 -8.40
C LEU A 406 15.94 -23.82 -8.40
N GLY A 407 16.66 -24.13 -9.48
CA GLY A 407 17.54 -25.30 -9.51
C GLY A 407 18.69 -25.17 -8.51
N ILE A 408 19.37 -24.03 -8.46
CA ILE A 408 20.48 -23.81 -7.50
C ILE A 408 19.93 -23.73 -6.09
N ALA A 409 18.80 -23.06 -5.88
CA ALA A 409 18.12 -23.09 -4.58
C ALA A 409 17.81 -24.53 -4.13
N TYR A 410 17.43 -25.43 -5.06
CA TYR A 410 17.21 -26.85 -4.77
C TYR A 410 18.52 -27.62 -4.48
N ASN A 411 19.56 -27.45 -5.31
CA ASN A 411 20.86 -28.11 -5.09
C ASN A 411 21.52 -27.68 -3.78
N MET A 412 21.27 -26.45 -3.29
CA MET A 412 21.77 -25.98 -2.00
C MET A 412 21.09 -26.63 -0.79
N ILE A 413 19.79 -26.96 -0.88
CA ILE A 413 18.98 -27.48 0.25
C ILE A 413 18.79 -29.00 0.22
N ARG A 414 19.27 -29.68 -0.81
CA ARG A 414 19.09 -31.13 -0.98
C ARG A 414 19.95 -31.93 0.02
N PRO A 415 19.40 -32.93 0.72
CA PRO A 415 20.20 -33.85 1.52
C PRO A 415 21.21 -34.65 0.67
N GLY A 416 22.45 -34.78 1.16
CA GLY A 416 23.47 -35.66 0.58
C GLY A 416 24.44 -35.00 -0.40
N THR A 417 24.15 -33.80 -0.93
CA THR A 417 25.09 -33.03 -1.76
C THR A 417 26.17 -32.36 -0.91
N ARG A 418 27.23 -33.14 -0.61
CA ARG A 418 28.41 -32.81 0.24
C ARG A 418 28.11 -32.66 1.74
N GLU A 419 28.07 -33.81 2.41
CA GLU A 419 28.33 -34.07 3.83
C GLU A 419 27.91 -33.05 4.91
N LYS A 420 27.01 -33.51 5.80
CA LYS A 420 26.65 -32.94 7.12
C LYS A 420 25.77 -31.67 7.09
N GLY A 421 24.51 -31.89 6.73
CA GLY A 421 23.40 -30.96 6.93
C GLY A 421 23.33 -29.85 5.88
N LEU A 422 22.42 -28.91 6.12
CA LEU A 422 22.48 -27.58 5.51
C LEU A 422 23.43 -26.74 6.38
N PRO A 423 24.69 -26.49 5.98
CA PRO A 423 25.50 -25.51 6.70
C PRO A 423 24.84 -24.14 6.52
N LEU A 424 24.67 -23.39 7.61
CA LEU A 424 23.89 -22.15 7.69
C LEU A 424 24.40 -21.01 6.79
N ASN A 425 25.44 -21.24 6.01
CA ASN A 425 26.27 -20.25 5.34
C ASN A 425 26.17 -20.21 3.80
N VAL A 426 25.35 -21.08 3.19
CA VAL A 426 25.15 -21.14 1.73
C VAL A 426 23.87 -20.39 1.32
N ARG A 427 23.91 -19.57 0.27
CA ARG A 427 22.73 -18.80 -0.25
C ARG A 427 22.67 -18.71 -1.78
N SER A 428 21.45 -18.62 -2.31
CA SER A 428 21.16 -18.52 -3.76
C SER A 428 20.89 -17.07 -4.20
N VAL A 429 21.31 -16.73 -5.42
CA VAL A 429 20.98 -15.46 -6.10
C VAL A 429 19.93 -15.68 -7.20
N PRO A 430 18.71 -15.14 -7.07
CA PRO A 430 17.63 -15.26 -8.05
C PRO A 430 17.82 -14.23 -9.19
N VAL A 431 18.88 -14.45 -9.99
CA VAL A 431 19.33 -13.53 -11.05
C VAL A 431 18.25 -13.26 -12.08
N ARG A 432 17.52 -14.29 -12.50
CA ARG A 432 16.56 -14.21 -13.61
C ARG A 432 15.25 -13.58 -13.16
N LEU A 433 14.83 -13.87 -11.92
CA LEU A 433 13.74 -13.18 -11.24
C LEU A 433 14.02 -11.67 -11.06
N MET A 434 15.20 -11.28 -10.58
CA MET A 434 15.62 -9.87 -10.53
C MET A 434 15.63 -9.21 -11.91
N TRP A 435 16.18 -9.90 -12.92
CA TRP A 435 16.21 -9.38 -14.29
C TRP A 435 14.80 -9.10 -14.85
N SER A 436 13.82 -9.96 -14.57
CA SER A 436 12.45 -9.77 -15.05
C SER A 436 11.86 -8.41 -14.63
N ARG A 437 12.10 -7.99 -13.38
CA ARG A 437 11.65 -6.70 -12.84
C ARG A 437 12.41 -5.51 -13.45
N ILE A 438 13.71 -5.67 -13.68
CA ILE A 438 14.55 -4.66 -14.34
C ILE A 438 14.10 -4.45 -15.80
N TYR A 439 13.82 -5.54 -16.51
CA TYR A 439 13.38 -5.51 -17.91
C TYR A 439 11.94 -5.01 -18.09
N ASP A 440 11.04 -5.23 -17.14
CA ASP A 440 9.70 -4.62 -17.17
C ASP A 440 9.75 -3.09 -17.01
N ALA A 441 10.75 -2.56 -16.28
CA ALA A 441 10.97 -1.13 -16.13
C ALA A 441 11.67 -0.48 -17.35
N ASP A 442 12.65 -1.16 -17.96
CA ASP A 442 13.27 -0.75 -19.22
C ASP A 442 13.44 -1.96 -20.19
N PRO A 443 12.45 -2.19 -21.07
CA PRO A 443 12.51 -3.26 -22.07
C PRO A 443 13.54 -3.05 -23.19
N THR A 444 14.31 -1.94 -23.20
CA THR A 444 15.37 -1.72 -24.18
C THR A 444 16.69 -2.40 -23.79
N LEU A 445 16.85 -2.78 -22.52
CA LEU A 445 18.07 -3.38 -22.00
C LEU A 445 18.26 -4.81 -22.54
N LYS A 446 19.35 -5.05 -23.27
CA LYS A 446 19.79 -6.40 -23.65
C LYS A 446 20.49 -7.07 -22.48
N VAL A 447 20.02 -8.25 -22.05
CA VAL A 447 20.58 -8.95 -20.88
C VAL A 447 22.00 -9.49 -21.09
N VAL A 448 22.34 -9.86 -22.32
CA VAL A 448 23.72 -10.07 -22.79
C VAL A 448 23.90 -9.09 -23.97
N PRO A 449 24.56 -7.93 -23.77
CA PRO A 449 24.71 -6.93 -24.82
C PRO A 449 25.73 -7.32 -25.91
N ASP A 450 26.74 -8.12 -25.55
CA ASP A 450 27.74 -8.68 -26.47
C ASP A 450 27.66 -10.23 -26.52
N ASN A 451 28.73 -10.92 -26.92
CA ASN A 451 28.78 -12.38 -27.00
C ASN A 451 29.26 -13.07 -25.69
N ASN A 452 29.64 -12.34 -24.64
CA ASN A 452 30.39 -12.91 -23.51
C ASN A 452 29.93 -12.46 -22.12
N HIS A 453 29.33 -11.28 -21.98
CA HIS A 453 29.11 -10.63 -20.68
C HIS A 453 27.63 -10.33 -20.40
N MET A 454 27.20 -10.53 -19.16
CA MET A 454 25.88 -10.04 -18.72
C MET A 454 25.84 -8.51 -18.63
N ASN A 455 24.65 -7.94 -18.76
CA ASN A 455 24.43 -6.50 -18.71
C ASN A 455 24.95 -5.86 -17.40
N GLY A 456 25.69 -4.75 -17.52
CA GLY A 456 26.26 -4.03 -16.37
C GLY A 456 25.23 -3.54 -15.33
N VAL A 457 23.95 -3.39 -15.70
CA VAL A 457 22.83 -3.07 -14.82
C VAL A 457 22.40 -4.30 -14.01
N LEU A 458 22.40 -5.49 -14.61
CA LEU A 458 22.16 -6.75 -13.90
C LEU A 458 23.34 -7.09 -12.97
N LEU A 459 24.57 -6.80 -13.37
CA LEU A 459 25.75 -6.94 -12.52
C LEU A 459 25.71 -5.97 -11.31
N ASP A 460 25.18 -4.75 -11.49
CA ASP A 460 24.89 -3.83 -10.36
C ASP A 460 23.84 -4.40 -9.40
N ALA A 461 22.80 -5.06 -9.91
CA ALA A 461 21.79 -5.74 -9.08
C ALA A 461 22.40 -6.90 -8.30
N ILE A 462 23.13 -7.81 -8.96
CA ILE A 462 23.77 -8.98 -8.33
C ILE A 462 24.73 -8.55 -7.22
N GLY A 463 25.60 -7.57 -7.48
CA GLY A 463 26.53 -7.06 -6.47
C GLY A 463 25.84 -6.48 -5.23
N THR A 464 24.72 -5.76 -5.39
CA THR A 464 23.92 -5.28 -4.24
C THR A 464 23.14 -6.41 -3.56
N TYR A 465 22.55 -7.36 -4.29
CA TYR A 465 21.85 -8.52 -3.72
C TYR A 465 22.80 -9.32 -2.82
N MET A 466 24.00 -9.65 -3.31
CA MET A 466 25.01 -10.38 -2.56
C MET A 466 25.47 -9.66 -1.29
N ALA A 467 25.73 -8.35 -1.36
CA ALA A 467 26.11 -7.57 -0.18
C ALA A 467 24.97 -7.48 0.85
N THR A 468 23.72 -7.36 0.39
CA THR A 468 22.54 -7.30 1.26
C THR A 468 22.19 -8.66 1.86
N ILE A 469 22.36 -9.78 1.15
CA ILE A 469 22.26 -11.12 1.74
C ILE A 469 23.37 -11.37 2.75
N LEU A 470 24.62 -10.98 2.46
CA LEU A 470 25.73 -11.17 3.38
C LEU A 470 25.54 -10.36 4.69
N THR A 471 25.12 -9.11 4.61
CA THR A 471 25.21 -8.15 5.75
C THR A 471 23.86 -7.67 6.31
N GLY A 472 22.74 -7.93 5.62
CA GLY A 472 21.43 -7.33 5.91
C GLY A 472 21.27 -5.84 5.50
N ARG A 473 22.38 -5.12 5.31
CA ARG A 473 22.38 -3.65 5.17
C ARG A 473 21.93 -3.14 3.79
N CYS A 474 21.34 -1.94 3.78
CA CYS A 474 20.85 -1.29 2.56
C CYS A 474 21.96 -0.56 1.78
N SER A 475 22.48 -1.19 0.73
CA SER A 475 23.48 -0.59 -0.19
C SER A 475 22.87 0.27 -1.31
N VAL A 476 21.60 0.69 -1.16
CA VAL A 476 20.88 1.55 -2.12
C VAL A 476 21.14 3.03 -1.78
N ASN A 477 21.26 3.88 -2.80
CA ASN A 477 21.42 5.34 -2.64
C ASN A 477 20.08 6.05 -2.90
N ASP A 478 20.05 7.37 -2.73
CA ASP A 478 18.87 8.19 -3.06
C ASP A 478 18.48 8.04 -4.54
N GLU A 479 17.19 8.20 -4.84
CA GLU A 479 16.67 8.10 -6.21
C GLU A 479 17.19 9.28 -7.05
N PRO A 480 17.98 9.06 -8.12
CA PRO A 480 18.31 10.11 -9.06
C PRO A 480 17.07 10.44 -9.91
N GLU A 481 17.08 11.58 -10.61
CA GLU A 481 16.02 11.86 -11.58
C GLU A 481 15.83 10.70 -12.57
N ARG A 482 14.58 10.38 -12.91
CA ARG A 482 14.23 9.28 -13.83
C ARG A 482 14.71 9.50 -15.28
N SER A 483 15.04 10.74 -15.62
CA SER A 483 15.75 11.19 -16.84
C SER A 483 17.22 10.74 -16.89
N SER A 484 17.84 10.45 -15.75
CA SER A 484 19.28 10.26 -15.63
C SER A 484 19.77 8.92 -16.15
N SER A 485 20.94 8.92 -16.79
CA SER A 485 21.69 7.72 -17.19
C SER A 485 22.09 6.81 -16.03
N THR A 486 22.01 7.29 -14.78
CA THR A 486 22.23 6.48 -13.58
C THR A 486 20.97 5.81 -13.03
N TRP A 487 19.76 6.22 -13.44
CA TRP A 487 18.50 5.72 -12.87
C TRP A 487 18.33 4.22 -13.04
N ASN A 488 18.62 3.65 -14.22
CA ASN A 488 18.55 2.20 -14.44
C ASN A 488 19.44 1.40 -13.47
N LYS A 489 20.64 1.91 -13.13
CA LYS A 489 21.55 1.27 -12.16
C LYS A 489 21.04 1.42 -10.72
N TRP A 490 20.42 2.55 -10.40
CA TRP A 490 19.75 2.74 -9.10
C TRP A 490 18.55 1.80 -8.95
N TYR A 491 17.66 1.76 -9.95
CA TYR A 491 16.46 0.93 -9.96
C TYR A 491 16.81 -0.56 -9.83
N ALA A 492 17.85 -1.01 -10.53
CA ALA A 492 18.38 -2.38 -10.41
C ALA A 492 18.89 -2.71 -8.99
N ARG A 493 19.49 -1.75 -8.28
CA ARG A 493 19.90 -1.90 -6.88
C ARG A 493 18.71 -1.88 -5.92
N LYS A 494 17.68 -1.06 -6.18
CA LYS A 494 16.39 -1.07 -5.47
C LYS A 494 15.69 -2.42 -5.62
N VAL A 495 15.57 -2.94 -6.85
CA VAL A 495 15.05 -4.29 -7.13
C VAL A 495 15.83 -5.35 -6.35
N ALA A 496 17.15 -5.31 -6.40
CA ALA A 496 18.00 -6.29 -5.72
C ALA A 496 17.86 -6.28 -4.19
N TYR A 497 17.89 -5.11 -3.55
CA TYR A 497 17.69 -5.01 -2.10
C TYR A 497 16.28 -5.43 -1.68
N GLU A 498 15.25 -4.98 -2.42
CA GLU A 498 13.87 -5.38 -2.16
C GLU A 498 13.68 -6.90 -2.24
N THR A 499 14.11 -7.51 -3.34
CA THR A 499 13.96 -8.95 -3.58
C THR A 499 14.77 -9.75 -2.54
N ALA A 500 15.99 -9.32 -2.19
CA ALA A 500 16.75 -9.93 -1.09
C ALA A 500 16.00 -9.84 0.25
N TRP A 501 15.44 -8.68 0.58
CA TRP A 501 14.73 -8.47 1.84
C TRP A 501 13.46 -9.31 1.95
N ARG A 502 12.62 -9.27 0.91
CA ARG A 502 11.35 -10.01 0.85
C ARG A 502 11.56 -11.51 0.89
N MET A 503 12.52 -12.00 0.12
CA MET A 503 12.83 -13.43 0.06
C MET A 503 13.49 -13.93 1.35
N SER A 504 14.26 -13.10 2.06
CA SER A 504 14.84 -13.44 3.37
C SER A 504 13.78 -13.45 4.49
N HIS A 505 13.06 -12.34 4.67
CA HIS A 505 12.20 -12.11 5.83
C HIS A 505 10.75 -12.59 5.68
N LEU A 506 10.38 -13.12 4.50
CA LEU A 506 9.03 -13.55 4.15
C LEU A 506 8.03 -12.39 4.25
N THR A 507 8.35 -11.30 3.55
CA THR A 507 7.60 -10.04 3.56
C THR A 507 7.29 -9.56 2.14
N THR A 508 6.31 -8.67 1.98
CA THR A 508 5.94 -8.05 0.69
C THR A 508 6.53 -6.66 0.46
N ARG A 509 7.17 -6.08 1.47
CA ARG A 509 7.86 -4.78 1.42
C ARG A 509 9.24 -4.89 2.05
N ALA A 510 10.10 -3.91 1.80
CA ALA A 510 11.42 -3.80 2.42
C ALA A 510 11.57 -2.41 3.07
N PRO A 511 12.23 -2.29 4.23
CA PRO A 511 12.32 -1.02 4.96
C PRO A 511 13.42 -0.10 4.40
N GLY A 512 14.48 -0.67 3.82
CA GLY A 512 15.61 0.13 3.37
C GLY A 512 16.39 0.76 4.54
N PHE A 513 16.34 0.14 5.72
CA PHE A 513 17.02 0.63 6.92
C PHE A 513 18.53 0.76 6.64
N LYS A 514 19.06 1.95 6.89
CA LYS A 514 20.40 2.34 6.49
C LYS A 514 21.07 3.17 7.57
N VAL A 515 21.87 2.50 8.39
CA VAL A 515 22.88 3.12 9.26
C VAL A 515 24.21 3.13 8.53
N LEU A 516 24.97 4.21 8.63
CA LEU A 516 26.33 4.32 8.10
C LEU A 516 27.25 5.07 9.10
N PRO A 517 28.49 4.59 9.38
CA PRO A 517 29.53 5.34 10.08
C PRO A 517 29.99 6.54 9.24
N SER A 518 30.74 7.51 9.77
CA SER A 518 31.15 8.71 9.00
C SER A 518 31.95 8.36 7.74
N SER A 519 32.92 7.47 7.87
CA SER A 519 33.79 6.96 6.80
C SER A 519 33.99 5.44 6.89
N VAL A 520 34.70 4.86 5.92
CA VAL A 520 35.10 3.45 5.98
C VAL A 520 36.16 3.19 7.05
N ASP A 521 37.05 4.17 7.27
CA ASP A 521 38.22 4.09 8.16
C ASP A 521 37.93 4.57 9.59
N ALA A 522 36.71 5.07 9.87
CA ALA A 522 36.22 5.48 11.19
C ALA A 522 36.03 4.29 12.14
N LEU A 523 37.09 3.52 12.40
CA LEU A 523 37.14 2.32 13.24
C LEU A 523 37.42 2.65 14.71
N THR A 524 37.96 3.84 14.98
CA THR A 524 38.24 4.36 16.32
C THR A 524 37.39 5.60 16.55
N ILE A 525 36.90 5.78 17.78
CA ILE A 525 36.37 7.05 18.26
C ILE A 525 37.57 7.82 18.80
N ASN A 526 37.91 8.93 18.15
CA ASN A 526 39.12 9.71 18.44
C ASN A 526 38.95 10.54 19.73
N LYS A 527 40.05 10.87 20.40
CA LYS A 527 40.02 11.72 21.59
C LYS A 527 39.47 13.12 21.30
N ASP A 528 39.75 13.69 20.13
CA ASP A 528 39.38 15.08 19.83
C ASP A 528 38.04 15.20 19.06
N GLU A 529 37.55 14.12 18.44
CA GLU A 529 36.43 14.15 17.49
C GLU A 529 35.29 13.19 17.88
N SER A 530 34.03 13.58 17.68
CA SER A 530 32.91 12.64 17.74
C SER A 530 32.76 11.86 16.44
N GLU A 531 32.67 10.53 16.49
CA GLU A 531 32.18 9.76 15.34
C GLU A 531 30.70 10.12 15.09
N LYS A 532 30.30 10.27 13.82
CA LYS A 532 28.95 10.67 13.42
C LYS A 532 28.34 9.64 12.46
N LEU A 533 27.42 8.83 12.97
CA LEU A 533 26.64 7.92 12.14
C LEU A 533 25.42 8.64 11.55
N SER A 534 25.03 8.27 10.33
CA SER A 534 23.79 8.72 9.68
C SER A 534 22.78 7.57 9.58
N ILE A 535 21.53 7.82 9.97
CA ILE A 535 20.43 6.86 10.00
C ILE A 535 19.29 7.38 9.11
N ARG A 536 18.72 6.52 8.25
CA ARG A 536 17.47 6.76 7.52
C ARG A 536 16.88 5.46 6.96
N PHE A 537 15.70 5.57 6.36
CA PHE A 537 15.05 4.51 5.59
C PHE A 537 14.99 4.87 4.11
N MET A 538 15.32 3.93 3.23
CA MET A 538 15.26 4.16 1.78
C MET A 538 13.84 4.00 1.19
N PHE A 539 12.89 3.45 1.95
CA PHE A 539 11.49 3.25 1.53
C PHE A 539 10.51 3.70 2.62
N ARG A 540 9.28 4.05 2.21
CA ARG A 540 8.28 4.69 3.08
C ARG A 540 7.60 3.69 4.03
N PRO A 541 7.56 3.94 5.35
CA PRO A 541 6.77 3.15 6.29
C PRO A 541 5.28 3.52 6.27
N LYS A 542 4.42 2.68 6.85
CA LYS A 542 2.96 2.93 7.01
C LYS A 542 2.60 3.68 8.30
N SER A 543 3.45 3.60 9.33
CA SER A 543 3.34 4.28 10.62
C SER A 543 4.72 4.82 11.02
N ASN A 544 4.81 5.62 12.09
CA ASN A 544 6.09 6.12 12.59
C ASN A 544 7.03 4.97 13.01
N VAL A 545 8.34 5.21 12.91
CA VAL A 545 9.40 4.26 13.28
C VAL A 545 10.35 4.97 14.25
N THR A 546 10.40 4.50 15.49
CA THR A 546 11.37 4.95 16.48
C THR A 546 12.61 4.07 16.37
N VAL A 547 13.79 4.67 16.18
CA VAL A 547 15.08 3.98 16.27
C VAL A 547 15.66 4.25 17.66
N LEU A 548 15.80 3.18 18.44
CA LEU A 548 16.48 3.17 19.74
C LEU A 548 17.97 2.91 19.51
N VAL A 549 18.83 3.63 20.22
CA VAL A 549 20.29 3.60 20.03
C VAL A 549 21.00 3.50 21.36
N GLN A 550 21.88 2.50 21.50
CA GLN A 550 22.59 2.19 22.75
C GLN A 550 24.02 1.72 22.51
N THR A 551 24.86 1.79 23.54
CA THR A 551 26.26 1.30 23.54
C THR A 551 26.40 0.07 24.42
N THR A 552 27.07 -0.98 23.93
CA THR A 552 27.28 -2.23 24.71
C THR A 552 28.19 -2.07 25.93
N ASN A 553 28.87 -0.94 26.09
CA ASN A 553 29.64 -0.59 27.27
C ASN A 553 29.76 0.95 27.35
N PRO A 554 28.93 1.64 28.16
CA PRO A 554 28.97 3.10 28.27
C PRO A 554 30.29 3.61 28.86
N SER A 555 30.94 2.83 29.72
CA SER A 555 32.27 3.09 30.31
C SER A 555 33.44 2.95 29.31
N VAL A 556 33.15 2.83 28.01
CA VAL A 556 34.13 2.86 26.91
C VAL A 556 33.72 3.87 25.84
N GLY A 557 32.43 4.06 25.60
CA GLY A 557 31.93 5.10 24.71
C GLY A 557 30.44 5.31 24.90
N ILE A 558 30.02 6.58 24.83
CA ILE A 558 28.63 7.03 24.92
C ILE A 558 28.07 7.38 23.54
N VAL A 559 26.75 7.32 23.38
CA VAL A 559 26.04 7.66 22.13
C VAL A 559 24.81 8.52 22.40
N GLY A 560 24.58 9.55 21.59
CA GLY A 560 23.35 10.35 21.66
C GLY A 560 22.97 11.05 20.34
N PRO A 561 21.69 11.38 20.14
CA PRO A 561 20.54 10.99 20.98
C PRO A 561 20.32 9.47 21.02
N GLN A 562 19.72 8.96 22.10
CA GLN A 562 19.38 7.54 22.24
C GLN A 562 18.10 7.15 21.49
N LYS A 563 17.34 8.13 21.00
CA LYS A 563 16.05 7.95 20.31
C LYS A 563 16.00 8.85 19.08
N LEU A 564 15.53 8.31 17.97
CA LEU A 564 15.26 9.03 16.72
C LEU A 564 13.87 8.64 16.21
N VAL A 565 13.06 9.56 15.72
CA VAL A 565 11.71 9.28 15.20
C VAL A 565 11.61 9.63 13.72
N PHE A 566 11.24 8.63 12.92
CA PHE A 566 10.99 8.76 11.49
C PHE A 566 9.50 8.60 11.21
N THR A 567 8.87 9.61 10.62
CA THR A 567 7.49 9.58 10.15
C THR A 567 7.43 9.04 8.71
N PRO A 568 6.25 8.63 8.21
CA PRO A 568 6.05 8.36 6.79
C PRO A 568 6.41 9.55 5.87
N GLU A 569 6.57 10.76 6.39
CA GLU A 569 6.88 11.97 5.64
C GLU A 569 8.38 12.27 5.61
N ASN A 570 9.11 12.04 6.71
CA ASN A 570 10.54 12.35 6.83
C ASN A 570 11.49 11.14 6.75
N TYR A 571 10.97 9.92 6.56
CA TYR A 571 11.72 8.64 6.61
C TYR A 571 13.06 8.60 5.83
N ASN A 572 13.17 9.34 4.73
CA ASN A 572 14.34 9.41 3.85
C ASN A 572 15.33 10.53 4.20
N VAL A 573 14.96 11.45 5.11
CA VAL A 573 15.86 12.47 5.65
C VAL A 573 16.87 11.80 6.57
N ALA A 574 18.15 12.15 6.44
CA ALA A 574 19.20 11.61 7.29
C ALA A 574 19.18 12.28 8.67
N GLN A 575 18.79 11.53 9.70
CA GLN A 575 19.04 11.89 11.09
C GLN A 575 20.38 11.27 11.52
N TYR A 576 20.91 11.65 12.68
CA TYR A 576 22.27 11.29 13.09
C TYR A 576 22.34 10.80 14.53
N VAL A 577 23.41 10.08 14.88
CA VAL A 577 23.88 10.00 16.26
C VAL A 577 25.37 10.29 16.30
N ARG A 578 25.81 10.89 17.42
CA ARG A 578 27.22 11.11 17.73
C ARG A 578 27.70 10.07 18.73
N VAL A 579 28.95 9.67 18.63
CA VAL A 579 29.62 8.76 19.55
C VAL A 579 30.88 9.43 20.09
N LYS A 580 31.07 9.44 21.41
CA LYS A 580 32.28 9.94 22.07
C LYS A 580 32.91 8.84 22.91
N GLY A 581 34.24 8.75 22.87
CA GLY A 581 35.01 7.86 23.74
C GLY A 581 34.99 8.39 25.17
N VAL A 582 35.00 7.48 26.14
CA VAL A 582 35.05 7.80 27.58
C VAL A 582 36.47 7.49 28.10
N PRO A 583 37.11 8.35 28.92
CA PRO A 583 38.46 8.08 29.43
C PRO A 583 38.52 6.78 30.26
N GLY A 584 39.26 5.77 29.78
CA GLY A 584 39.25 4.41 30.32
C GLY A 584 40.63 3.86 30.71
N SER A 585 40.65 2.96 31.70
CA SER A 585 41.86 2.28 32.19
C SER A 585 42.37 1.14 31.30
N THR A 586 41.79 0.95 30.12
CA THR A 586 42.20 -0.04 29.12
C THR A 586 42.35 0.64 27.76
N ALA A 587 43.58 0.78 27.29
CA ALA A 587 43.86 1.35 25.97
C ALA A 587 43.25 0.51 24.84
N ASN A 588 42.67 1.16 23.82
CA ASN A 588 41.99 0.51 22.70
C ASN A 588 40.82 -0.41 23.13
N ALA A 589 40.14 -0.07 24.23
CA ALA A 589 38.91 -0.71 24.64
C ALA A 589 37.83 -0.63 23.54
N LYS A 590 36.92 -1.61 23.51
CA LYS A 590 35.97 -1.81 22.39
C LYS A 590 34.53 -1.62 22.84
N VAL A 591 33.77 -0.90 22.03
CA VAL A 591 32.32 -0.68 22.19
C VAL A 591 31.61 -0.97 20.87
N ASN A 592 30.38 -1.49 20.95
CA ASN A 592 29.48 -1.55 19.79
C ASN A 592 28.34 -0.56 20.04
N VAL A 593 28.04 0.29 19.06
CA VAL A 593 26.78 1.02 18.99
C VAL A 593 25.75 0.10 18.34
N GLN A 594 24.60 -0.08 18.98
CA GLN A 594 23.50 -0.93 18.54
C GLN A 594 22.28 -0.07 18.22
N PHE A 595 21.55 -0.45 17.19
CA PHE A 595 20.33 0.19 16.72
C PHE A 595 19.22 -0.84 16.71
N THR A 596 18.05 -0.49 17.24
CA THR A 596 16.84 -1.34 17.25
C THR A 596 15.62 -0.49 16.91
N THR A 597 14.73 -0.96 16.03
CA THR A 597 13.54 -0.20 15.63
C THR A 597 12.25 -0.65 16.32
N VAL A 598 11.34 0.29 16.55
CA VAL A 598 9.98 0.06 17.07
C VAL A 598 8.96 0.75 16.15
N SER A 599 7.92 0.03 15.71
CA SER A 599 6.86 0.58 14.86
C SER A 599 5.58 -0.28 14.89
N GLU A 600 4.42 0.34 14.62
CA GLU A 600 3.21 -0.41 14.24
C GLU A 600 3.32 -1.07 12.85
N ASP A 601 4.22 -0.57 11.98
CA ASP A 601 4.49 -1.20 10.69
C ASP A 601 5.41 -2.41 10.92
N VAL A 602 4.86 -3.61 10.81
CA VAL A 602 5.56 -4.88 11.05
C VAL A 602 6.78 -5.11 10.15
N VAL A 603 6.95 -4.34 9.07
CA VAL A 603 8.15 -4.39 8.19
C VAL A 603 9.29 -3.49 8.71
N TYR A 604 8.98 -2.57 9.64
CA TYR A 604 9.89 -1.61 10.24
C TYR A 604 10.04 -1.81 11.77
N ASN A 605 9.43 -2.85 12.34
CA ASN A 605 9.51 -3.18 13.76
C ASN A 605 10.56 -4.26 14.02
N GLY A 606 11.39 -4.11 15.05
CA GLY A 606 12.40 -5.10 15.45
C GLY A 606 13.58 -5.24 14.49
N LEU A 607 13.84 -4.26 13.62
CA LEU A 607 15.03 -4.24 12.77
C LEU A 607 16.26 -3.88 13.61
N THR A 608 17.41 -4.46 13.29
CA THR A 608 18.67 -4.19 14.00
C THR A 608 19.84 -3.86 13.09
N ASP A 609 20.80 -3.10 13.61
CA ASP A 609 22.16 -2.99 13.08
C ASP A 609 23.15 -2.76 14.24
N SER A 610 24.44 -3.04 14.04
CA SER A 610 25.47 -2.70 15.02
C SER A 610 26.83 -2.35 14.40
N TRP A 611 27.49 -1.36 14.97
CA TRP A 611 28.77 -0.82 14.50
C TRP A 611 29.79 -0.82 15.64
N ARG A 612 30.90 -1.53 15.45
CA ARG A 612 31.99 -1.65 16.42
C ARG A 612 33.04 -0.56 16.22
N TYR A 613 33.56 -0.07 17.34
CA TYR A 613 34.65 0.89 17.44
C TYR A 613 35.66 0.50 18.52
N THR A 614 36.89 0.96 18.37
CA THR A 614 37.87 1.14 19.46
C THR A 614 37.78 2.56 20.03
N ASN A 615 38.19 2.74 21.29
CA ASN A 615 38.36 4.05 21.94
C ASN A 615 39.85 4.28 22.23
N ASP A 616 40.38 5.44 21.84
CA ASP A 616 41.79 5.81 22.04
C ASP A 616 42.07 6.48 23.41
N ARG A 617 41.02 6.91 24.13
CA ARG A 617 41.13 7.63 25.41
C ARG A 617 41.55 6.73 26.56
N PHE A 618 42.85 6.55 26.70
CA PHE A 618 43.46 5.90 27.85
C PHE A 618 43.72 6.87 29.01
N SER A 619 43.44 6.44 30.25
CA SER A 619 43.89 7.11 31.47
C SER A 619 44.29 6.06 32.51
N SER A 620 45.48 6.18 33.10
CA SER A 620 46.05 5.16 34.00
C SER A 620 45.31 5.00 35.34
N THR A 621 44.69 6.08 35.82
CA THR A 621 43.79 6.08 36.98
C THR A 621 42.45 6.68 36.57
N VAL A 622 41.43 5.82 36.51
CA VAL A 622 40.01 6.18 36.39
C VAL A 622 39.16 5.03 36.95
N THR A 623 38.15 5.40 37.73
CA THR A 623 37.00 4.57 38.11
C THR A 623 35.76 5.08 37.37
N HIS A 624 34.71 4.26 37.24
CA HIS A 624 33.52 4.63 36.48
C HIS A 624 32.26 4.58 37.33
N SER A 625 31.42 5.60 37.18
CA SER A 625 30.03 5.63 37.65
C SER A 625 29.09 5.83 36.45
N ASN A 626 27.93 5.18 36.50
CA ASN A 626 26.89 5.34 35.49
C ASN A 626 25.66 5.96 36.17
N ASN A 627 25.30 7.16 35.77
CA ASN A 627 24.12 7.87 36.23
C ASN A 627 22.87 7.43 35.45
N ASN A 628 21.70 7.61 36.05
CA ASN A 628 20.42 7.40 35.39
C ASN A 628 20.22 8.43 34.25
N THR A 629 19.37 8.09 33.28
CA THR A 629 18.89 9.06 32.28
C THR A 629 18.09 10.16 32.97
N ILE A 630 18.44 11.41 32.70
CA ILE A 630 17.68 12.59 33.10
C ILE A 630 16.63 12.83 32.01
N ALA A 631 15.35 12.86 32.38
CA ALA A 631 14.29 13.34 31.50
C ALA A 631 14.15 14.84 31.67
N VAL A 632 14.14 15.59 30.56
CA VAL A 632 13.97 17.04 30.53
C VAL A 632 12.79 17.35 29.62
N GLU A 633 11.83 18.12 30.13
CA GLU A 633 10.76 18.70 29.33
C GLU A 633 11.02 20.20 29.16
N THR A 634 10.79 20.71 27.96
CA THR A 634 10.92 22.13 27.64
C THR A 634 10.01 22.46 26.46
N TYR A 635 10.03 23.71 26.03
CA TYR A 635 9.06 24.26 25.08
C TYR A 635 9.76 24.85 23.88
N LYS A 636 9.05 24.98 22.76
CA LYS A 636 9.60 25.50 21.50
C LYS A 636 10.30 26.85 21.74
N ASN A 637 11.58 26.92 21.38
CA ASN A 637 12.48 28.08 21.59
C ASN A 637 12.84 28.41 23.05
N LEU A 638 12.32 27.70 24.06
CA LEU A 638 12.64 27.90 25.47
C LEU A 638 13.91 27.12 25.87
N LYS A 639 14.73 27.72 26.74
CA LYS A 639 15.90 27.09 27.35
C LYS A 639 15.50 26.28 28.58
N ALA A 640 16.06 25.08 28.76
CA ALA A 640 15.97 24.30 30.01
C ALA A 640 17.36 24.08 30.64
N ASP A 641 17.47 24.35 31.94
CA ASP A 641 18.66 24.05 32.73
C ASP A 641 18.61 22.59 33.27
N ILE A 642 19.77 21.93 33.32
CA ILE A 642 19.89 20.48 33.48
C ILE A 642 20.90 20.16 34.59
N ALA A 643 20.38 19.81 35.77
CA ALA A 643 21.20 19.45 36.92
C ALA A 643 21.81 18.05 36.77
N LEU A 644 23.15 17.98 36.63
CA LEU A 644 23.87 16.71 36.54
C LEU A 644 23.90 15.91 37.85
N ASN A 645 23.68 16.60 38.99
CA ASN A 645 23.78 16.05 40.35
C ASN A 645 25.15 15.41 40.67
N ILE A 646 26.22 15.93 40.04
CA ILE A 646 27.62 15.57 40.29
C ILE A 646 28.32 16.80 40.87
N GLN A 647 28.78 16.69 42.12
CA GLN A 647 29.56 17.75 42.76
C GLN A 647 30.95 17.83 42.12
N GLY A 648 31.42 19.04 41.77
CA GLY A 648 32.75 19.26 41.19
C GLY A 648 32.86 19.02 39.68
N ALA A 649 31.75 18.83 38.96
CA ALA A 649 31.75 18.81 37.50
C ALA A 649 32.05 20.21 36.92
N GLU A 650 32.86 20.28 35.87
CA GLU A 650 33.25 21.52 35.18
C GLU A 650 33.21 21.37 33.64
N GLU A 651 33.07 22.48 32.92
CA GLU A 651 32.96 22.51 31.46
C GLU A 651 34.16 21.85 30.75
N ASN A 652 35.38 22.21 31.16
CA ASN A 652 36.62 21.67 30.58
C ASN A 652 36.81 20.16 30.81
N ASN A 653 36.08 19.56 31.76
CA ASN A 653 36.13 18.14 32.11
C ASN A 653 34.90 17.35 31.62
N THR A 654 34.02 17.96 30.82
CA THR A 654 32.74 17.38 30.39
C THR A 654 32.63 17.34 28.88
N GLU A 655 32.20 16.22 28.31
CA GLU A 655 31.97 16.10 26.86
C GLU A 655 30.64 15.43 26.50
N LEU A 656 30.07 15.90 25.38
CA LEU A 656 28.71 15.59 24.95
C LEU A 656 28.69 14.82 23.62
N ALA A 657 27.71 13.92 23.49
CA ALA A 657 27.37 13.21 22.27
C ALA A 657 25.90 13.45 21.92
N GLY A 658 25.65 14.34 20.96
CA GLY A 658 24.36 14.99 20.72
C GLY A 658 24.44 16.46 21.17
N PRO A 659 23.33 17.20 21.20
CA PRO A 659 22.02 16.87 20.63
C PRO A 659 21.98 16.95 19.07
N ASN A 660 20.79 16.88 18.47
CA ASN A 660 20.57 16.98 17.01
C ASN A 660 19.75 18.20 16.57
N HIS A 661 18.88 18.71 17.44
CA HIS A 661 17.84 19.70 17.19
C HIS A 661 17.86 20.81 18.26
N GLY A 662 19.06 21.20 18.66
CA GLY A 662 19.35 22.23 19.64
C GLY A 662 20.84 22.32 19.95
N ASN A 663 21.17 23.10 20.97
CA ASN A 663 22.52 23.25 21.49
C ASN A 663 22.55 23.05 23.01
N VAL A 664 23.73 22.68 23.55
CA VAL A 664 23.96 22.59 25.00
C VAL A 664 25.13 23.49 25.38
N THR A 665 24.98 24.25 26.46
CA THR A 665 26.00 25.15 27.00
C THR A 665 26.17 24.96 28.51
N TRP A 666 27.30 25.37 29.06
CA TRP A 666 27.46 25.52 30.50
C TRP A 666 26.77 26.81 30.99
N ASN A 667 26.02 26.76 32.09
CA ASN A 667 25.35 27.95 32.66
C ASN A 667 26.03 28.49 33.93
N GLY A 668 27.14 27.87 34.35
CA GLY A 668 27.91 28.19 35.55
C GLY A 668 28.07 26.95 36.43
N THR A 669 26.96 26.32 36.83
CA THR A 669 26.94 25.13 37.69
C THR A 669 26.27 23.90 37.07
N ASN A 670 25.45 24.10 36.03
CA ASN A 670 24.70 23.07 35.34
C ASN A 670 24.96 23.13 33.82
N LEU A 671 24.57 22.06 33.11
CA LEU A 671 24.34 22.15 31.67
C LEU A 671 23.02 22.86 31.41
N ALA A 672 22.85 23.40 30.20
CA ALA A 672 21.56 23.87 29.74
C ALA A 672 21.35 23.62 28.26
N TYR A 673 20.15 23.16 27.90
CA TYR A 673 19.73 22.88 26.53
C TYR A 673 18.86 24.01 25.99
N THR A 674 19.04 24.35 24.71
CA THR A 674 18.18 25.26 23.96
C THR A 674 17.80 24.60 22.64
N PRO A 675 16.50 24.41 22.31
CA PRO A 675 16.06 23.88 21.03
C PRO A 675 16.51 24.73 19.84
N ASP A 676 16.64 24.09 18.67
CA ASP A 676 16.70 24.78 17.39
C ASP A 676 15.39 25.56 17.15
N ASN A 677 15.49 26.74 16.55
CA ASN A 677 14.34 27.63 16.33
C ASN A 677 13.21 26.92 15.57
N GLY A 678 12.03 26.84 16.19
CA GLY A 678 10.84 26.21 15.65
C GLY A 678 10.73 24.70 15.85
N PHE A 679 11.71 24.04 16.49
CA PHE A 679 11.66 22.60 16.75
C PHE A 679 10.66 22.23 17.86
N SER A 680 9.92 21.14 17.64
CA SER A 680 9.20 20.39 18.66
C SER A 680 9.24 18.89 18.34
N GLY A 681 9.15 18.04 19.37
CA GLY A 681 9.37 16.60 19.28
C GLY A 681 10.42 16.10 20.28
N ILE A 682 11.07 14.98 19.98
CA ILE A 682 12.10 14.38 20.83
C ILE A 682 13.51 14.71 20.35
N ASP A 683 14.41 14.96 21.29
CA ASP A 683 15.86 14.97 21.07
C ASP A 683 16.58 14.41 22.31
N GLY A 684 17.90 14.48 22.37
CA GLY A 684 18.66 14.11 23.54
C GLY A 684 20.16 14.04 23.29
N PHE A 685 20.92 13.88 24.36
CA PHE A 685 22.37 13.75 24.30
C PHE A 685 22.88 12.84 25.41
N ALA A 686 24.04 12.24 25.18
CA ALA A 686 24.79 11.59 26.25
C ALA A 686 25.91 12.53 26.73
N TYR A 687 26.30 12.40 27.98
CA TYR A 687 27.44 13.10 28.55
C TYR A 687 28.39 12.12 29.26
N TRP A 688 29.66 12.49 29.33
CA TRP A 688 30.53 12.05 30.41
C TRP A 688 31.25 13.25 31.02
N THR A 689 31.55 13.19 32.31
CA THR A 689 32.33 14.21 33.02
C THR A 689 33.31 13.55 33.99
N ARG A 690 34.49 14.15 34.21
CA ARG A 690 35.50 13.66 35.15
C ARG A 690 35.58 14.58 36.37
N VAL A 691 35.50 13.98 37.56
CA VAL A 691 35.82 14.63 38.84
C VAL A 691 36.87 13.75 39.53
N ASP A 692 38.02 14.33 39.87
CA ASP A 692 39.20 13.61 40.36
C ASP A 692 39.56 12.37 39.50
N ASP A 693 39.56 11.17 40.07
CA ASP A 693 39.76 9.88 39.39
C ASP A 693 38.44 9.12 39.13
N VAL A 694 37.29 9.81 39.13
CA VAL A 694 35.97 9.24 38.82
C VAL A 694 35.43 9.83 37.51
N VAL A 695 35.05 8.95 36.59
CA VAL A 695 34.37 9.31 35.34
C VAL A 695 32.90 8.92 35.45
N TYR A 696 32.03 9.91 35.42
CA TYR A 696 30.58 9.75 35.41
C TYR A 696 30.08 9.74 33.97
N THR A 697 29.27 8.77 33.58
CA THR A 697 28.56 8.74 32.30
C THR A 697 27.05 8.84 32.53
N GLY A 698 26.33 9.50 31.62
CA GLY A 698 24.88 9.63 31.73
C GLY A 698 24.21 10.08 30.43
N TYR A 699 22.90 10.18 30.47
CA TYR A 699 22.05 10.50 29.33
C TYR A 699 21.02 11.57 29.69
N VAL A 700 20.63 12.35 28.69
CA VAL A 700 19.52 13.30 28.76
C VAL A 700 18.58 12.99 27.60
N ASP A 701 17.35 12.58 27.93
CA ASP A 701 16.23 12.56 26.99
C ASP A 701 15.52 13.91 27.08
N VAL A 702 15.30 14.58 25.94
CA VAL A 702 14.61 15.87 25.89
C VAL A 702 13.30 15.74 25.12
N THR A 703 12.19 16.15 25.73
CA THR A 703 10.92 16.42 25.07
C THR A 703 10.78 17.92 24.88
N VAL A 704 10.67 18.38 23.63
CA VAL A 704 10.34 19.77 23.29
C VAL A 704 8.88 19.83 22.88
N LEU A 705 8.03 20.30 23.79
CA LEU A 705 6.61 20.53 23.56
C LEU A 705 6.37 21.84 22.78
N ASP A 706 5.16 22.01 22.25
CA ASP A 706 4.88 23.13 21.35
C ASP A 706 4.75 24.49 22.06
N GLU A 707 4.14 24.54 23.26
CA GLU A 707 3.75 25.75 24.02
C GLU A 707 3.74 25.47 25.55
N GLU A 708 4.03 26.48 26.40
CA GLU A 708 4.22 26.37 27.86
C GLU A 708 2.94 26.11 28.69
N PRO A 709 3.04 25.49 29.89
CA PRO A 709 1.92 25.28 30.79
C PRO A 709 1.76 26.52 31.70
N ILE A 710 0.70 27.29 31.46
CA ILE A 710 0.53 28.60 32.07
C ILE A 710 -0.02 28.46 33.50
N VAL A 711 0.37 29.36 34.41
CA VAL A 711 -0.12 29.38 35.81
C VAL A 711 -1.59 29.77 35.84
N ASP A 712 -2.46 28.84 36.23
CA ASP A 712 -3.90 29.07 36.27
C ASP A 712 -4.34 29.76 37.58
N VAL A 713 -4.96 30.93 37.43
CA VAL A 713 -5.57 31.71 38.52
C VAL A 713 -7.10 31.62 38.43
N THR A 714 -7.74 31.36 39.56
CA THR A 714 -9.19 31.30 39.73
C THR A 714 -9.63 32.28 40.81
N LEU A 715 -10.58 33.15 40.47
CA LEU A 715 -11.36 33.88 41.45
C LEU A 715 -12.55 33.02 41.93
N THR A 716 -13.00 33.24 43.16
CA THR A 716 -14.22 32.63 43.72
C THR A 716 -14.79 33.55 44.79
N ALA A 717 -16.11 33.76 44.81
CA ALA A 717 -16.80 34.29 45.99
C ALA A 717 -16.86 33.20 47.07
N ILE A 718 -16.31 33.49 48.24
CA ILE A 718 -16.36 32.64 49.44
C ILE A 718 -17.63 32.93 50.24
N ASP A 719 -18.01 34.20 50.26
CA ASP A 719 -19.38 34.66 50.51
C ASP A 719 -19.82 35.50 49.31
N SER A 720 -20.96 35.17 48.71
CA SER A 720 -21.49 35.79 47.48
C SER A 720 -22.69 36.69 47.71
N GLU A 721 -23.23 36.72 48.93
CA GLU A 721 -24.36 37.57 49.29
C GLU A 721 -23.87 38.65 50.26
N ALA A 722 -24.46 39.84 50.13
CA ALA A 722 -24.33 41.00 50.99
C ALA A 722 -25.72 41.67 51.04
N ALA A 723 -25.98 42.48 52.05
CA ALA A 723 -27.29 43.11 52.19
C ALA A 723 -27.18 44.51 52.80
N GLU A 724 -27.99 45.44 52.30
CA GLU A 724 -28.18 46.75 52.93
C GLU A 724 -28.97 46.60 54.24
N GLU A 725 -29.90 45.64 54.30
CA GLU A 725 -30.50 45.17 55.55
C GLU A 725 -29.40 44.64 56.50
N GLU A 726 -29.20 45.34 57.62
CA GLU A 726 -28.16 45.11 58.64
C GLU A 726 -26.67 45.26 58.20
N LEU A 727 -26.37 45.61 56.95
CA LEU A 727 -25.03 45.82 56.37
C LEU A 727 -24.12 44.56 56.35
N ASP A 728 -24.63 43.44 55.82
CA ASP A 728 -23.91 42.15 55.77
C ASP A 728 -22.80 42.16 54.67
N PRO A 729 -21.53 41.80 54.97
CA PRO A 729 -20.39 41.97 54.05
C PRO A 729 -19.93 40.70 53.31
N GLY A 730 -19.95 40.71 51.97
CA GLY A 730 -19.45 39.60 51.13
C GLY A 730 -17.91 39.50 51.00
N LEU A 731 -17.41 38.35 50.54
CA LEU A 731 -15.98 38.02 50.54
C LEU A 731 -15.51 37.23 49.30
N TRP A 732 -14.54 37.75 48.56
CA TRP A 732 -13.84 37.01 47.50
C TRP A 732 -12.51 36.38 47.96
N ARG A 733 -12.11 35.31 47.27
CA ARG A 733 -10.76 34.73 47.32
C ARG A 733 -10.20 34.52 45.92
N ILE A 734 -9.03 35.10 45.67
CA ILE A 734 -8.21 34.84 44.49
C ILE A 734 -7.28 33.68 44.83
N THR A 735 -7.31 32.61 44.03
CA THR A 735 -6.48 31.41 44.21
C THR A 735 -5.63 31.17 42.96
N ARG A 736 -4.40 30.68 43.13
CA ARG A 736 -3.50 30.27 42.04
C ARG A 736 -3.11 28.80 42.17
N THR A 737 -2.93 28.14 41.03
CA THR A 737 -2.44 26.76 40.93
C THR A 737 -1.15 26.70 40.10
N GLY A 738 -0.41 25.59 40.15
CA GLY A 738 0.93 25.51 39.52
C GLY A 738 2.03 26.05 40.44
N ASN A 739 2.87 26.98 39.93
CA ASN A 739 4.10 27.37 40.62
C ASN A 739 3.88 28.45 41.71
N LEU A 740 4.13 28.07 42.98
CA LEU A 740 3.98 28.94 44.15
C LEU A 740 5.29 29.59 44.66
N SER A 741 6.45 29.30 44.04
CA SER A 741 7.77 29.64 44.60
C SER A 741 8.07 31.14 44.67
N SER A 742 7.44 31.93 43.81
CA SER A 742 7.57 33.39 43.72
C SER A 742 6.24 34.07 44.11
N PRO A 743 6.24 35.34 44.53
CA PRO A 743 4.99 36.09 44.67
C PRO A 743 4.37 36.32 43.28
N LEU A 744 3.03 36.35 43.21
CA LEU A 744 2.28 36.65 41.99
C LEU A 744 1.54 37.97 42.16
N GLN A 745 1.77 38.92 41.26
CA GLN A 745 0.93 40.12 41.15
C GLN A 745 -0.27 39.76 40.27
N VAL A 746 -1.48 39.90 40.80
CA VAL A 746 -2.72 39.69 40.07
C VAL A 746 -3.40 41.04 39.89
N ASN A 747 -3.56 41.44 38.63
CA ASN A 747 -4.36 42.60 38.28
C ASN A 747 -5.85 42.22 38.38
N PHE A 748 -6.67 43.12 38.93
CA PHE A 748 -8.13 43.03 38.85
C PHE A 748 -8.75 44.41 38.59
N SER A 749 -10.00 44.40 38.15
CA SER A 749 -10.93 45.53 38.17
C SER A 749 -12.15 45.16 39.01
N LEU A 750 -12.87 46.18 39.49
CA LEU A 750 -14.25 46.04 39.90
C LEU A 750 -15.16 46.53 38.77
N SER A 751 -16.22 45.80 38.53
CA SER A 751 -17.39 46.11 37.69
C SER A 751 -18.65 45.76 38.48
N GLY A 752 -19.83 45.91 37.91
CA GLY A 752 -21.10 45.68 38.60
C GLY A 752 -22.21 46.57 38.07
N THR A 753 -23.35 46.51 38.73
CA THR A 753 -24.36 47.59 38.71
C THR A 753 -24.05 48.59 39.83
N ALA A 754 -23.74 48.08 41.03
CA ALA A 754 -23.28 48.87 42.17
C ALA A 754 -22.01 49.68 41.90
N THR A 755 -22.06 50.93 42.37
CA THR A 755 -21.07 51.99 42.23
C THR A 755 -20.26 52.12 43.52
N GLN A 756 -18.95 51.91 43.42
CA GLN A 756 -18.06 51.99 44.58
C GLN A 756 -18.07 53.40 45.20
N GLU A 757 -18.11 53.44 46.54
CA GLU A 757 -18.26 54.63 47.40
C GLU A 757 -19.62 55.34 47.28
N GLN A 758 -20.60 54.72 46.60
CA GLN A 758 -22.03 55.05 46.72
C GLN A 758 -22.74 53.89 47.43
N ASP A 759 -22.56 52.68 46.91
CA ASP A 759 -23.39 51.50 47.27
C ASP A 759 -22.54 50.40 47.96
N TYR A 760 -21.20 50.47 47.87
CA TYR A 760 -20.27 49.61 48.61
C TYR A 760 -18.84 50.17 48.72
N SER A 761 -17.98 49.52 49.51
CA SER A 761 -16.52 49.74 49.55
C SER A 761 -15.73 48.42 49.67
N ILE A 762 -14.41 48.44 49.42
CA ILE A 762 -13.53 47.25 49.56
C ILE A 762 -12.23 47.51 50.34
N ASN A 763 -11.65 46.43 50.88
CA ASN A 763 -10.50 46.50 51.80
C ASN A 763 -9.10 46.69 51.17
N THR A 764 -8.97 46.80 49.84
CA THR A 764 -7.68 46.76 49.14
C THR A 764 -7.74 47.41 47.75
N GLY A 765 -6.66 47.35 46.98
CA GLY A 765 -6.59 47.86 45.61
C GLY A 765 -5.80 46.96 44.66
N SER A 766 -5.84 47.30 43.37
CA SER A 766 -5.22 46.55 42.28
C SER A 766 -3.88 47.20 41.86
N PRO A 767 -2.80 46.43 41.60
CA PRO A 767 -2.71 44.97 41.69
C PRO A 767 -2.60 44.46 43.14
N ILE A 768 -3.18 43.29 43.39
CA ILE A 768 -3.04 42.55 44.65
C ILE A 768 -1.96 41.48 44.52
N VAL A 769 -1.23 41.22 45.61
CA VAL A 769 -0.06 40.32 45.59
C VAL A 769 -0.35 39.05 46.39
N ILE A 770 -0.39 37.89 45.73
CA ILE A 770 -0.35 36.58 46.40
C ILE A 770 1.12 36.33 46.80
N PRO A 771 1.46 36.23 48.10
CA PRO A 771 2.86 36.09 48.51
C PRO A 771 3.52 34.77 48.07
N ALA A 772 4.86 34.75 48.05
CA ALA A 772 5.62 33.52 47.82
C ALA A 772 5.25 32.45 48.85
N GLY A 773 5.03 31.21 48.40
CA GLY A 773 4.57 30.11 49.24
C GLY A 773 3.08 30.12 49.58
N GLN A 774 2.35 31.20 49.32
CA GLN A 774 0.89 31.25 49.43
C GLN A 774 0.22 30.90 48.10
N ASN A 775 -0.91 30.20 48.16
CA ASN A 775 -1.75 29.86 47.01
C ASN A 775 -2.98 30.75 46.85
N SER A 776 -3.34 31.58 47.84
CA SER A 776 -4.52 32.47 47.74
C SER A 776 -4.36 33.78 48.51
N ILE A 777 -5.25 34.74 48.23
CA ILE A 777 -5.47 35.98 49.00
C ILE A 777 -6.94 36.42 48.88
N ASP A 778 -7.43 37.16 49.88
CA ASP A 778 -8.85 37.50 50.02
C ASP A 778 -9.10 39.00 49.81
N VAL A 779 -10.29 39.35 49.32
CA VAL A 779 -10.78 40.72 49.12
C VAL A 779 -12.18 40.82 49.74
N LEU A 780 -12.37 41.75 50.68
CA LEU A 780 -13.62 41.93 51.42
C LEU A 780 -14.40 43.14 50.88
N LEU A 781 -15.72 43.00 50.77
CA LEU A 781 -16.69 44.03 50.36
C LEU A 781 -17.57 44.44 51.55
N THR A 782 -18.14 45.65 51.56
CA THR A 782 -19.13 46.08 52.56
C THR A 782 -20.12 47.08 51.93
N PRO A 783 -21.45 46.85 52.01
CA PRO A 783 -22.50 47.63 51.32
C PRO A 783 -22.89 48.95 52.03
N ILE A 784 -23.79 49.74 51.42
CA ILE A 784 -24.29 51.07 51.83
C ILE A 784 -25.78 51.20 51.39
N ASP A 785 -26.66 51.79 52.22
CA ASP A 785 -28.14 51.73 52.18
C ASP A 785 -28.84 53.02 51.64
N ASP A 786 -29.77 52.90 50.66
CA ASP A 786 -30.43 54.02 49.91
C ASP A 786 -32.01 53.93 49.85
N GLN A 787 -32.67 54.54 48.85
CA GLN A 787 -34.12 54.79 48.71
C GLN A 787 -34.58 54.97 47.23
N VAL A 788 -34.06 54.22 46.25
CA VAL A 788 -34.43 54.37 44.82
C VAL A 788 -35.20 53.15 44.28
N SER A 789 -36.51 53.32 44.13
CA SER A 789 -37.41 52.18 43.97
C SER A 789 -37.23 51.36 42.70
N GLY A 790 -37.03 50.04 42.85
CA GLY A 790 -36.85 49.09 41.76
C GLY A 790 -35.40 48.93 41.32
N GLU A 791 -34.46 49.15 42.24
CA GLU A 791 -33.09 48.66 42.10
C GLU A 791 -33.12 47.12 42.15
N GLU A 792 -32.62 46.48 41.07
CA GLU A 792 -32.44 45.03 41.05
C GLU A 792 -31.26 44.68 41.98
N GLU A 793 -31.24 43.48 42.60
CA GLU A 793 -30.18 43.11 43.55
C GLU A 793 -28.77 43.41 42.99
N GLU A 794 -28.12 44.39 43.60
CA GLU A 794 -27.01 45.15 43.05
C GLU A 794 -25.76 44.29 43.01
N THR A 795 -25.27 44.00 41.80
CA THR A 795 -24.08 43.16 41.66
C THR A 795 -22.82 44.00 41.76
N VAL A 796 -21.84 43.51 42.51
CA VAL A 796 -20.44 43.88 42.34
C VAL A 796 -19.68 42.68 41.81
N GLU A 797 -18.96 42.86 40.72
CA GLU A 797 -18.15 41.86 40.05
C GLU A 797 -16.67 42.20 40.23
N LEU A 798 -15.94 41.37 40.98
CA LEU A 798 -14.48 41.41 40.91
C LEU A 798 -14.06 40.63 39.67
N LYS A 799 -13.26 41.25 38.80
CA LYS A 799 -12.79 40.68 37.55
C LYS A 799 -11.27 40.67 37.48
N LEU A 800 -10.68 39.49 37.40
CA LEU A 800 -9.25 39.32 37.16
C LEU A 800 -8.91 39.80 35.75
N LEU A 801 -7.90 40.65 35.65
CA LEU A 801 -7.37 41.17 34.39
C LEU A 801 -6.14 40.36 33.97
N HIS A 802 -5.95 40.17 32.67
CA HIS A 802 -4.77 39.50 32.14
C HIS A 802 -3.48 40.20 32.58
N GLY A 803 -2.48 39.39 32.95
CA GLY A 803 -1.14 39.84 33.31
C GLY A 803 -0.08 38.91 32.75
N GLU A 804 1.19 39.28 32.88
CA GLU A 804 2.29 38.41 32.47
C GLU A 804 2.47 37.26 33.46
N GLY A 805 2.63 36.04 32.94
CA GLY A 805 2.95 34.85 33.73
C GLY A 805 1.75 34.07 34.30
N TYR A 806 0.50 34.44 34.00
CA TYR A 806 -0.68 33.64 34.39
C TYR A 806 -1.81 33.61 33.34
N THR A 807 -2.50 32.47 33.27
CA THR A 807 -3.84 32.32 32.68
C THR A 807 -4.89 32.55 33.75
N ILE A 808 -6.11 32.82 33.29
CA ILE A 808 -7.27 33.03 34.13
C ILE A 808 -8.28 31.95 33.76
N THR A 809 -8.55 31.05 34.70
CA THR A 809 -9.48 29.93 34.52
C THR A 809 -10.89 30.30 34.98
N THR A 810 -10.97 31.15 36.00
CA THR A 810 -12.21 31.81 36.46
C THR A 810 -11.88 33.28 36.66
N ALA A 811 -12.39 34.13 35.76
CA ALA A 811 -12.05 35.55 35.71
C ALA A 811 -12.91 36.37 36.65
N GLU A 812 -14.19 36.09 36.71
CA GLU A 812 -15.18 36.86 37.44
C GLU A 812 -15.80 36.07 38.60
N ALA A 813 -16.17 36.78 39.64
CA ALA A 813 -17.12 36.33 40.65
C ALA A 813 -17.89 37.55 41.14
N SER A 814 -19.21 37.43 41.18
CA SER A 814 -20.09 38.45 41.77
C SER A 814 -20.20 38.28 43.29
N ILE A 815 -20.42 39.40 43.97
CA ILE A 815 -21.20 39.49 45.19
C ILE A 815 -22.49 40.23 44.81
N ILE A 816 -23.62 39.81 45.37
CA ILE A 816 -24.94 40.44 45.23
C ILE A 816 -25.22 41.28 46.49
N ILE A 817 -25.84 42.45 46.34
CA ILE A 817 -26.28 43.34 47.42
C ILE A 817 -27.80 43.51 47.29
N SER A 818 -28.61 42.96 48.20
CA SER A 818 -30.08 42.99 48.04
C SER A 818 -30.73 44.32 48.51
N ASP A 819 -31.51 44.95 47.61
CA ASP A 819 -32.39 46.12 47.84
C ASP A 819 -33.79 45.73 48.41
N ASN A 820 -34.64 46.71 48.73
CA ASN A 820 -35.95 46.60 49.37
C ASN A 820 -37.18 47.22 48.64
N ASP A 821 -37.12 47.71 47.39
CA ASP A 821 -38.28 48.29 46.65
C ASP A 821 -38.61 47.61 45.27
N GLU A 822 -39.90 47.45 44.90
CA GLU A 822 -40.32 46.54 43.79
C GLU A 822 -40.41 47.11 42.33
N PRO A 823 -39.88 46.39 41.28
CA PRO A 823 -39.80 46.84 39.88
C PRO A 823 -40.83 46.25 38.87
N LEU A 824 -40.58 46.46 37.56
CA LEU A 824 -41.28 45.84 36.41
C LEU A 824 -40.97 44.32 36.31
N SER A 825 -41.88 43.51 35.73
CA SER A 825 -41.72 42.04 35.62
C SER A 825 -42.18 41.45 34.27
N MET A 826 -41.67 40.26 33.93
CA MET A 826 -41.95 39.56 32.67
C MET A 826 -41.95 38.03 32.85
N LEU A 827 -42.80 37.31 32.11
CA LEU A 827 -42.83 35.83 32.10
C LEU A 827 -43.05 35.25 30.70
N PHE A 828 -42.49 34.08 30.40
CA PHE A 828 -42.77 33.34 29.16
C PHE A 828 -44.18 32.73 29.17
N SER A 829 -44.99 33.03 28.15
CA SER A 829 -46.35 32.50 27.98
C SER A 829 -46.44 31.35 26.97
N SER A 830 -45.42 31.13 26.13
CA SER A 830 -45.38 30.02 25.15
C SER A 830 -44.32 28.94 25.40
N LEU A 831 -43.42 29.12 26.38
CA LEU A 831 -42.21 28.33 26.52
C LEU A 831 -41.93 27.98 27.99
N ASN A 832 -41.83 26.69 28.29
CA ASN A 832 -41.51 26.20 29.64
C ASN A 832 -40.08 25.65 29.71
N SER A 833 -39.39 25.87 30.82
CA SER A 833 -38.11 25.22 31.13
C SER A 833 -38.20 23.69 31.00
N GLY A 834 -37.15 23.04 30.51
CA GLY A 834 -37.12 21.59 30.24
C GLY A 834 -37.80 21.15 28.93
N SER A 835 -38.40 22.07 28.16
CA SER A 835 -39.03 21.73 26.87
C SER A 835 -38.02 21.16 25.87
N THR A 836 -38.42 20.12 25.13
CA THR A 836 -37.54 19.43 24.17
C THR A 836 -37.93 19.77 22.73
N PHE A 837 -36.93 20.19 21.94
CA PHE A 837 -37.04 20.53 20.51
C PHE A 837 -35.99 19.76 19.69
N LYS A 838 -35.98 19.96 18.37
CA LYS A 838 -35.01 19.36 17.45
C LYS A 838 -34.12 20.41 16.79
N GLU A 839 -32.93 19.97 16.42
CA GLU A 839 -31.98 20.72 15.59
C GLU A 839 -32.64 21.16 14.27
N GLY A 840 -32.98 22.45 14.16
CA GLY A 840 -33.70 23.07 13.06
C GLY A 840 -35.14 23.51 13.35
N ASP A 841 -35.66 23.32 14.57
CA ASP A 841 -36.99 23.83 14.96
C ASP A 841 -36.97 25.35 15.24
N HIS A 842 -38.10 26.01 14.98
CA HIS A 842 -38.36 27.38 15.46
C HIS A 842 -39.02 27.33 16.85
N ILE A 843 -38.29 27.77 17.87
CA ILE A 843 -38.75 27.88 19.26
C ILE A 843 -39.49 29.22 19.41
N ASN A 844 -40.77 29.17 19.76
CA ASN A 844 -41.60 30.35 19.99
C ASN A 844 -41.31 30.93 21.38
N MET A 845 -40.76 32.14 21.39
CA MET A 845 -40.48 32.98 22.56
C MET A 845 -41.56 34.07 22.65
N SER A 846 -42.74 33.76 23.18
CA SER A 846 -43.73 34.76 23.63
C SER A 846 -43.58 35.04 25.11
N VAL A 847 -43.60 36.32 25.45
CA VAL A 847 -43.51 36.82 26.83
C VAL A 847 -44.64 37.81 27.11
N ASP A 848 -45.19 37.74 28.31
CA ASP A 848 -46.21 38.63 28.86
C ASP A 848 -45.56 39.52 29.93
N LEU A 849 -45.94 40.80 30.03
CA LEU A 849 -45.32 41.79 30.93
C LEU A 849 -46.33 42.29 31.98
N MET A 850 -45.85 42.52 33.21
CA MET A 850 -46.66 42.93 34.37
C MET A 850 -45.89 43.93 35.26
N GLY A 851 -46.59 44.84 35.94
CA GLY A 851 -45.95 45.96 36.68
C GLY A 851 -45.90 47.24 35.85
N THR A 852 -44.92 48.11 36.10
CA THR A 852 -44.89 49.47 35.54
C THR A 852 -44.39 49.51 34.09
N LEU A 853 -45.28 49.16 33.14
CA LEU A 853 -44.94 48.92 31.71
C LEU A 853 -44.24 50.09 30.98
N THR A 854 -44.25 51.31 31.53
CA THR A 854 -43.50 52.47 31.00
C THR A 854 -42.01 52.45 31.32
N ASP A 855 -41.55 51.47 32.10
CA ASP A 855 -40.16 51.35 32.50
C ASP A 855 -39.29 50.55 31.55
N ALA A 856 -39.82 50.13 30.39
CA ALA A 856 -39.03 49.71 29.24
C ALA A 856 -39.47 50.42 27.94
N ASP A 857 -38.51 50.86 27.12
CA ASP A 857 -38.71 51.35 25.75
C ASP A 857 -38.20 50.37 24.65
N GLU A 858 -37.47 49.33 25.04
CA GLU A 858 -36.96 48.27 24.15
C GLU A 858 -37.02 46.89 24.82
N LEU A 859 -37.20 45.84 24.01
CA LEU A 859 -37.13 44.43 24.39
C LEU A 859 -36.10 43.73 23.52
N LYS A 860 -35.20 42.97 24.14
CA LYS A 860 -34.23 42.11 23.42
C LYS A 860 -34.47 40.65 23.78
N PHE A 861 -34.58 39.80 22.76
CA PHE A 861 -34.68 38.35 22.89
C PHE A 861 -33.26 37.78 22.77
N LEU A 862 -32.84 36.95 23.71
CA LEU A 862 -31.51 36.36 23.76
C LEU A 862 -31.55 34.84 23.87
N VAL A 863 -30.49 34.18 23.38
CA VAL A 863 -30.29 32.75 23.53
C VAL A 863 -28.84 32.44 23.94
N LYS A 864 -28.72 31.60 24.97
CA LYS A 864 -27.51 30.96 25.48
C LYS A 864 -27.56 29.47 25.15
N LYS A 865 -26.40 28.89 24.84
CA LYS A 865 -26.24 27.44 24.61
C LYS A 865 -25.25 26.87 25.62
N ASP A 866 -25.64 25.76 26.23
CA ASP A 866 -24.97 25.07 27.31
C ASP A 866 -24.51 26.13 28.36
N ASP A 867 -23.26 26.11 28.81
CA ASP A 867 -22.76 27.08 29.80
C ASP A 867 -22.27 28.41 29.18
N GLY A 868 -22.36 28.60 27.85
CA GLY A 868 -21.79 29.74 27.12
C GLY A 868 -22.54 31.08 27.24
N GLU A 869 -22.22 32.04 26.37
CA GLU A 869 -22.79 33.40 26.47
C GLU A 869 -24.20 33.56 25.89
N PHE A 870 -24.93 34.55 26.40
CA PHE A 870 -26.19 35.00 25.80
C PHE A 870 -25.94 35.86 24.56
N SER A 871 -26.57 35.50 23.45
CA SER A 871 -26.54 36.24 22.19
C SER A 871 -27.89 36.88 21.90
N VAL A 872 -27.93 38.16 21.55
CA VAL A 872 -29.17 38.84 21.12
C VAL A 872 -29.58 38.32 19.74
N VAL A 873 -30.77 37.73 19.65
CA VAL A 873 -31.34 37.18 18.41
C VAL A 873 -32.41 38.07 17.79
N HIS A 874 -33.04 38.94 18.60
CA HIS A 874 -34.00 39.93 18.13
C HIS A 874 -34.13 41.12 19.08
N THR A 875 -34.55 42.27 18.55
CA THR A 875 -34.79 43.51 19.27
C THR A 875 -36.07 44.15 18.75
N VAL A 876 -36.91 44.68 19.65
CA VAL A 876 -38.15 45.39 19.30
C VAL A 876 -38.42 46.50 20.32
N ASN A 877 -38.73 47.71 19.86
CA ASN A 877 -39.14 48.80 20.75
C ASN A 877 -40.51 48.49 21.38
N THR A 878 -40.67 48.78 22.67
CA THR A 878 -41.98 48.62 23.33
C THR A 878 -42.95 49.70 22.83
N ASN A 879 -44.24 49.43 23.01
CA ASN A 879 -45.33 50.39 22.77
C ASN A 879 -46.42 50.28 23.85
N ASN A 880 -46.01 49.87 25.05
CA ASN A 880 -46.85 49.51 26.20
C ASN A 880 -47.87 48.37 25.93
N ALA A 881 -47.69 47.57 24.87
CA ALA A 881 -48.39 46.29 24.76
C ALA A 881 -47.94 45.33 25.87
N GLY A 882 -48.88 44.55 26.40
CA GLY A 882 -48.62 43.62 27.51
C GLY A 882 -48.02 42.26 27.13
N TYR A 883 -47.72 42.02 25.84
CA TYR A 883 -47.00 40.82 25.40
C TYR A 883 -46.27 41.03 24.06
N TYR A 884 -45.18 40.28 23.83
CA TYR A 884 -44.37 40.31 22.60
C TYR A 884 -43.87 38.90 22.24
N THR A 885 -43.55 38.67 20.96
CA THR A 885 -43.21 37.34 20.42
C THR A 885 -42.03 37.35 19.45
N HIS A 886 -41.07 36.44 19.64
CA HIS A 886 -40.04 36.08 18.66
C HIS A 886 -40.06 34.56 18.37
N ASN A 887 -39.42 34.11 17.26
CA ASN A 887 -39.35 32.69 16.88
C ASN A 887 -37.90 32.30 16.52
N TYR A 888 -37.12 31.94 17.53
CA TYR A 888 -35.69 31.60 17.40
C TYR A 888 -35.48 30.26 16.67
N LEU A 889 -34.49 30.19 15.78
CA LEU A 889 -34.16 28.97 15.03
C LEU A 889 -32.98 28.21 15.67
N ALA A 890 -33.27 27.07 16.31
CA ALA A 890 -32.29 26.28 17.05
C ALA A 890 -31.45 25.36 16.15
N ASN A 891 -30.41 25.90 15.51
CA ASN A 891 -29.62 25.21 14.49
C ASN A 891 -28.60 24.16 15.00
N GLU A 892 -28.42 24.00 16.30
CA GLU A 892 -27.46 23.06 16.88
C GLU A 892 -28.07 22.23 18.02
N PRO A 893 -27.60 20.99 18.25
CA PRO A 893 -28.00 20.21 19.41
C PRO A 893 -27.18 20.58 20.65
N GLY A 894 -27.80 20.45 21.81
CA GLY A 894 -27.28 20.86 23.12
C GLY A 894 -28.44 21.22 24.06
N THR A 895 -28.11 21.72 25.25
CA THR A 895 -29.09 22.29 26.17
C THR A 895 -29.07 23.81 26.02
N PHE A 896 -30.21 24.46 25.92
CA PHE A 896 -30.28 25.91 25.73
C PHE A 896 -30.97 26.60 26.90
N THR A 897 -30.62 27.86 27.10
CA THR A 897 -31.40 28.79 27.91
C THR A 897 -31.82 29.95 27.02
N LEU A 898 -33.13 30.21 26.98
CA LEU A 898 -33.73 31.29 26.20
C LEU A 898 -34.19 32.37 27.17
N LYS A 899 -33.84 33.63 26.89
CA LYS A 899 -34.05 34.80 27.76
C LYS A 899 -34.72 35.91 26.96
N VAL A 900 -35.52 36.76 27.60
CA VAL A 900 -35.97 38.04 27.04
C VAL A 900 -35.76 39.10 28.10
N ILE A 901 -35.09 40.19 27.74
CA ILE A 901 -34.86 41.34 28.62
C ILE A 901 -35.67 42.53 28.15
N ALA A 902 -36.26 43.26 29.08
CA ALA A 902 -36.85 44.58 28.87
C ALA A 902 -35.83 45.65 29.29
N GLN A 903 -35.79 46.76 28.55
CA GLN A 903 -34.74 47.77 28.64
C GLN A 903 -35.28 49.18 28.41
N LYS A 904 -34.63 50.21 28.98
CA LYS A 904 -35.00 51.63 28.83
C LYS A 904 -33.78 52.49 28.52
N ASN A 905 -33.82 53.19 27.39
CA ASN A 905 -32.68 53.88 26.76
C ASN A 905 -31.42 53.01 26.59
N GLY A 906 -31.56 51.67 26.67
CA GLY A 906 -30.47 50.69 26.57
C GLY A 906 -30.06 49.99 27.88
N SER A 907 -30.45 50.49 29.06
CA SER A 907 -30.23 49.81 30.36
C SER A 907 -31.19 48.64 30.55
N LEU A 908 -30.79 47.59 31.27
CA LEU A 908 -31.68 46.50 31.72
C LEU A 908 -32.72 47.01 32.74
N ILE A 909 -33.87 46.34 32.82
CA ILE A 909 -35.01 46.72 33.68
C ILE A 909 -35.77 45.50 34.26
N THR A 910 -35.88 44.40 33.49
CA THR A 910 -36.41 43.11 33.97
C THR A 910 -36.18 42.02 32.91
N GLU A 911 -36.34 40.74 33.26
CA GLU A 911 -36.22 39.64 32.31
C GLU A 911 -37.14 38.44 32.57
N ALA A 912 -37.34 37.63 31.53
CA ALA A 912 -37.92 36.30 31.59
C ALA A 912 -36.94 35.26 31.04
N THR A 913 -36.69 34.17 31.78
CA THR A 913 -35.72 33.13 31.40
C THR A 913 -36.30 31.71 31.46
N ALA A 914 -36.14 30.95 30.38
CA ALA A 914 -36.54 29.55 30.23
C ALA A 914 -35.29 28.66 30.06
N ASN A 915 -35.04 27.81 31.06
CA ASN A 915 -33.82 27.02 31.23
C ASN A 915 -33.96 25.57 30.73
N GLN A 916 -32.83 24.88 30.53
CA GLN A 916 -32.79 23.43 30.24
C GLN A 916 -33.60 23.03 28.97
N ILE A 917 -33.64 23.89 27.96
CA ILE A 917 -34.36 23.66 26.71
C ILE A 917 -33.55 22.72 25.82
N VAL A 918 -33.87 21.42 25.83
CA VAL A 918 -33.06 20.38 25.19
C VAL A 918 -33.33 20.33 23.69
N VAL A 919 -32.31 20.64 22.88
CA VAL A 919 -32.36 20.50 21.42
C VAL A 919 -31.63 19.21 21.04
N GLN A 920 -32.38 18.22 20.57
CA GLN A 920 -31.84 16.88 20.29
C GLN A 920 -31.10 16.83 18.95
N GLU A 921 -29.98 16.07 18.90
CA GLU A 921 -29.25 15.80 17.65
C GLU A 921 -30.11 14.96 16.69
N THR A 922 -30.22 15.43 15.45
CA THR A 922 -31.01 14.79 14.40
C THR A 922 -30.27 13.68 13.64
N PHE A 923 -31.01 12.87 12.87
CA PHE A 923 -30.40 11.86 11.99
C PHE A 923 -29.62 12.49 10.82
N LYS A 924 -28.29 12.51 10.94
CA LYS A 924 -27.38 13.15 9.98
C LYS A 924 -26.88 12.18 8.91
N MET A 925 -26.80 12.65 7.66
CA MET A 925 -26.30 11.84 6.54
C MET A 925 -25.47 12.63 5.51
N ARG A 926 -24.44 12.00 4.95
CA ARG A 926 -23.57 12.59 3.89
C ARG A 926 -23.09 11.56 2.87
N PHE A 927 -22.84 11.97 1.63
CA PHE A 927 -22.12 11.11 0.67
C PHE A 927 -20.65 10.92 1.10
N LYS A 928 -20.20 9.66 1.14
CA LYS A 928 -18.81 9.28 1.48
C LYS A 928 -17.89 9.15 0.26
N THR A 929 -18.47 8.92 -0.92
CA THR A 929 -17.73 8.61 -2.16
C THR A 929 -18.13 9.47 -3.36
N LEU A 930 -18.85 10.57 -3.11
CA LEU A 930 -19.18 11.60 -4.10
C LEU A 930 -18.84 12.97 -3.50
N LYS A 931 -18.38 13.87 -4.36
CA LYS A 931 -18.18 15.28 -4.06
C LYS A 931 -18.95 16.14 -5.07
N GLU A 932 -19.24 17.37 -4.66
CA GLU A 932 -19.82 18.38 -5.54
C GLU A 932 -18.91 18.62 -6.75
N GLY A 933 -19.49 18.60 -7.95
CA GLY A 933 -18.76 18.79 -9.21
C GLY A 933 -18.04 17.54 -9.76
N ASP A 934 -18.16 16.36 -9.14
CA ASP A 934 -17.54 15.14 -9.67
C ASP A 934 -17.98 14.86 -11.12
N VAL A 935 -17.02 14.47 -11.98
CA VAL A 935 -17.25 14.27 -13.41
C VAL A 935 -17.26 12.79 -13.77
N PHE A 936 -18.42 12.28 -14.18
CA PHE A 936 -18.63 10.88 -14.55
C PHE A 936 -18.87 10.71 -16.05
N ASN A 937 -18.77 9.47 -16.54
CA ASN A 937 -19.02 9.12 -17.94
C ASN A 937 -20.33 8.33 -18.07
N THR A 938 -21.12 8.60 -19.12
CA THR A 938 -22.35 7.80 -19.36
C THR A 938 -22.04 6.31 -19.40
N ARG A 939 -22.94 5.50 -18.83
CA ARG A 939 -22.83 4.03 -18.71
C ARG A 939 -21.67 3.52 -17.83
N LYS A 940 -20.99 4.37 -17.05
CA LYS A 940 -20.13 3.93 -15.94
C LYS A 940 -20.89 3.98 -14.61
N LYS A 941 -20.54 3.10 -13.66
CA LYS A 941 -21.16 3.08 -12.33
C LYS A 941 -20.71 4.31 -11.52
N VAL A 942 -21.64 4.90 -10.77
CA VAL A 942 -21.42 6.04 -9.85
C VAL A 942 -21.67 5.54 -8.44
N ASN A 943 -20.69 5.65 -7.54
CA ASN A 943 -20.76 5.10 -6.19
C ASN A 943 -21.51 6.06 -5.26
N MET A 944 -22.81 5.87 -5.09
CA MET A 944 -23.65 6.57 -4.11
C MET A 944 -23.53 5.85 -2.75
N HIS A 945 -22.36 5.90 -2.11
CA HIS A 945 -22.21 5.45 -0.73
C HIS A 945 -22.49 6.61 0.23
N VAL A 946 -23.35 6.37 1.21
CA VAL A 946 -23.81 7.36 2.20
C VAL A 946 -23.38 6.91 3.59
N GLU A 947 -22.73 7.82 4.29
CA GLU A 947 -22.38 7.71 5.70
C GLU A 947 -23.47 8.37 6.54
N CYS A 948 -23.79 7.78 7.70
CA CYS A 948 -24.85 8.24 8.61
C CYS A 948 -24.34 8.31 10.04
N SER A 949 -24.89 9.25 10.81
CA SER A 949 -24.52 9.61 12.18
C SER A 949 -25.69 10.31 12.89
N GLY A 950 -25.52 10.72 14.14
CA GLY A 950 -26.61 11.30 14.93
C GLY A 950 -27.66 10.27 15.33
N ASN A 951 -28.88 10.71 15.61
CA ASN A 951 -29.92 9.87 16.20
C ASN A 951 -30.53 8.88 15.18
N PHE A 952 -30.03 7.63 15.16
CA PHE A 952 -30.52 6.56 14.28
C PHE A 952 -31.99 6.16 14.48
N SER A 953 -32.63 6.52 15.60
CA SER A 953 -34.06 6.21 15.82
C SER A 953 -34.99 7.03 14.92
N GLU A 954 -34.55 8.20 14.45
CA GLU A 954 -35.38 9.09 13.64
C GLU A 954 -35.56 8.65 12.18
N ALA A 955 -34.94 7.56 11.73
CA ALA A 955 -35.04 7.12 10.34
C ALA A 955 -34.94 5.60 10.18
N THR A 956 -35.94 5.00 9.52
CA THR A 956 -35.98 3.55 9.27
C THR A 956 -35.58 3.14 7.84
N LYS A 957 -35.43 4.08 6.90
CA LYS A 957 -34.95 3.80 5.53
C LYS A 957 -34.37 5.00 4.78
N ILE A 958 -33.46 4.74 3.86
CA ILE A 958 -32.91 5.70 2.88
C ILE A 958 -33.45 5.36 1.48
N LYS A 959 -34.02 6.35 0.77
CA LYS A 959 -34.24 6.30 -0.69
C LYS A 959 -33.11 7.04 -1.39
N PHE A 960 -32.51 6.41 -2.39
CA PHE A 960 -31.56 7.04 -3.30
C PHE A 960 -32.34 7.54 -4.52
N THR A 961 -32.19 8.82 -4.85
CA THR A 961 -32.84 9.45 -6.00
C THR A 961 -31.82 10.02 -6.98
N VAL A 962 -32.27 10.14 -8.22
CA VAL A 962 -31.53 10.66 -9.35
C VAL A 962 -32.45 11.63 -10.07
N GLN A 963 -32.02 12.88 -10.21
CA GLN A 963 -32.69 13.87 -11.04
C GLN A 963 -31.68 14.40 -12.05
N LYS A 964 -32.08 14.45 -13.33
CA LYS A 964 -31.32 15.22 -14.33
C LYS A 964 -31.79 16.66 -14.25
N VAL A 965 -30.89 17.63 -14.34
CA VAL A 965 -31.30 19.06 -14.38
C VAL A 965 -32.30 19.27 -15.53
N GLY A 966 -33.46 19.86 -15.23
CA GLY A 966 -34.56 20.04 -16.16
C GLY A 966 -35.48 18.81 -16.38
N ALA A 967 -35.39 17.76 -15.55
CA ALA A 967 -36.25 16.57 -15.62
C ALA A 967 -36.81 16.16 -14.25
N SER A 968 -37.81 15.28 -14.26
CA SER A 968 -38.40 14.69 -13.05
C SER A 968 -37.39 13.84 -12.26
N GLU A 969 -37.51 13.87 -10.94
CA GLU A 969 -36.73 13.03 -10.02
C GLU A 969 -37.21 11.57 -10.06
N ASN A 970 -36.26 10.63 -9.96
CA ASN A 970 -36.52 9.19 -10.02
C ASN A 970 -35.89 8.49 -8.80
N VAL A 971 -36.68 7.70 -8.06
CA VAL A 971 -36.15 6.80 -7.03
C VAL A 971 -35.45 5.62 -7.71
N VAL A 972 -34.18 5.37 -7.36
CA VAL A 972 -33.34 4.32 -7.99
C VAL A 972 -32.93 3.20 -7.04
N LYS A 973 -33.05 3.40 -5.72
CA LYS A 973 -32.94 2.35 -4.70
C LYS A 973 -33.61 2.77 -3.39
N THR A 974 -34.09 1.81 -2.61
CA THR A 974 -34.39 1.98 -1.18
C THR A 974 -33.58 0.96 -0.37
N LEU A 975 -33.12 1.35 0.82
CA LEU A 975 -32.45 0.50 1.82
C LEU A 975 -33.04 0.80 3.20
N SER A 976 -33.27 -0.20 4.05
CA SER A 976 -33.60 0.02 5.47
C SER A 976 -32.37 0.48 6.24
N ILE A 977 -32.59 1.31 7.26
CA ILE A 977 -31.60 1.72 8.27
C ILE A 977 -31.61 0.69 9.41
N SER A 978 -30.48 0.53 10.09
CA SER A 978 -30.30 -0.28 11.29
C SER A 978 -29.31 0.41 12.22
N GLU A 979 -29.62 0.48 13.51
CA GLU A 979 -28.96 1.34 14.51
C GLU A 979 -27.43 1.24 14.52
N ASN A 980 -26.87 0.02 14.40
CA ASN A 980 -25.43 -0.22 14.43
C ASN A 980 -24.73 -0.16 13.05
N LYS A 981 -25.25 0.63 12.09
CA LYS A 981 -24.71 0.69 10.72
C LYS A 981 -24.62 2.11 10.18
N SER A 982 -23.41 2.66 10.19
CA SER A 982 -23.07 4.00 9.71
C SER A 982 -22.80 4.11 8.20
N LEU A 983 -22.88 3.04 7.40
CA LEU A 983 -22.54 3.08 5.97
C LEU A 983 -23.50 2.27 5.07
N TYR A 984 -24.17 2.99 4.17
CA TYR A 984 -25.14 2.45 3.20
C TYR A 984 -24.59 2.60 1.77
N LYS A 985 -24.46 1.49 1.05
CA LYS A 985 -23.78 1.44 -0.26
C LYS A 985 -24.78 1.22 -1.39
N TYR A 986 -24.86 2.18 -2.33
CA TYR A 986 -25.53 2.02 -3.61
C TYR A 986 -24.62 2.41 -4.79
N LYS A 987 -24.89 1.85 -5.98
CA LYS A 987 -24.17 2.16 -7.22
C LYS A 987 -25.16 2.44 -8.34
N TRP A 988 -25.27 3.71 -8.77
CA TRP A 988 -26.11 4.15 -9.89
C TRP A 988 -25.37 3.99 -11.24
N THR A 989 -26.06 4.19 -12.37
CA THR A 989 -25.44 4.24 -13.71
C THR A 989 -26.19 5.21 -14.64
N PRO A 990 -25.61 6.36 -15.01
CA PRO A 990 -26.23 7.31 -15.93
C PRO A 990 -26.45 6.75 -17.35
N LYS A 991 -27.65 7.01 -17.89
CA LYS A 991 -28.03 6.62 -19.27
C LYS A 991 -27.81 7.74 -20.31
N GLN A 992 -27.76 9.00 -19.89
CA GLN A 992 -27.60 10.20 -20.74
C GLN A 992 -26.53 11.15 -20.16
N PRO A 993 -25.99 12.10 -20.96
CA PRO A 993 -25.18 13.19 -20.45
C PRO A 993 -25.97 14.39 -19.94
N GLY A 994 -25.26 15.26 -19.22
CA GLY A 994 -25.70 16.50 -18.61
C GLY A 994 -25.49 16.46 -17.11
N SER A 995 -25.84 17.56 -16.44
CA SER A 995 -25.73 17.68 -15.00
C SER A 995 -26.84 16.89 -14.29
N TYR A 996 -26.49 16.21 -13.21
CA TYR A 996 -27.39 15.41 -12.39
C TYR A 996 -27.31 15.81 -10.93
N VAL A 997 -28.47 16.02 -10.32
CA VAL A 997 -28.65 16.11 -8.88
C VAL A 997 -28.81 14.68 -8.37
N LEU A 998 -27.85 14.20 -7.58
CA LEU A 998 -27.93 12.93 -6.87
C LEU A 998 -28.33 13.20 -5.43
N LYS A 999 -29.36 12.50 -4.93
CA LYS A 999 -29.74 12.60 -3.51
C LYS A 999 -29.83 11.23 -2.85
N ALA A 1000 -29.67 11.23 -1.55
CA ALA A 1000 -30.09 10.14 -0.69
C ALA A 1000 -30.86 10.74 0.48
N SER A 1001 -32.13 10.34 0.62
CA SER A 1001 -33.10 10.95 1.53
C SER A 1001 -33.59 9.90 2.53
N ALA A 1002 -33.52 10.21 3.82
CA ALA A 1002 -33.96 9.39 4.93
C ALA A 1002 -35.46 9.56 5.20
N TYR A 1003 -36.09 8.51 5.74
CA TYR A 1003 -37.51 8.45 6.05
C TYR A 1003 -37.79 7.62 7.31
N LEU A 1004 -38.75 8.07 8.11
CA LEU A 1004 -39.38 7.33 9.21
C LEU A 1004 -40.87 7.18 8.90
N ASN A 1005 -41.40 5.95 8.98
CA ASN A 1005 -42.84 5.65 8.75
C ASN A 1005 -43.43 6.20 7.43
N ASN A 1006 -42.58 6.42 6.42
CA ASN A 1006 -42.81 7.10 5.12
C ASN A 1006 -42.75 8.64 5.12
N THR A 1007 -42.76 9.30 6.27
CA THR A 1007 -42.44 10.73 6.43
C THR A 1007 -40.96 10.97 6.10
N TYR A 1008 -40.66 12.07 5.42
CA TYR A 1008 -39.29 12.49 5.11
C TYR A 1008 -38.58 13.03 6.36
N VAL A 1009 -37.26 12.83 6.45
CA VAL A 1009 -36.43 13.24 7.61
C VAL A 1009 -35.36 14.22 7.15
N GLN A 1010 -34.23 13.73 6.61
CA GLN A 1010 -33.15 14.55 6.04
C GLN A 1010 -32.73 14.00 4.68
N GLN A 1011 -31.87 14.73 3.94
CA GLN A 1011 -31.19 14.21 2.76
C GLN A 1011 -29.80 14.79 2.60
N THR A 1012 -28.93 14.04 1.92
CA THR A 1012 -27.68 14.53 1.36
C THR A 1012 -27.78 14.63 -0.15
N VAL A 1013 -27.15 15.64 -0.74
CA VAL A 1013 -27.19 15.96 -2.18
C VAL A 1013 -25.76 16.12 -2.71
N ALA A 1014 -25.52 15.72 -3.96
CA ALA A 1014 -24.33 16.04 -4.72
C ALA A 1014 -24.71 16.29 -6.18
N ASN A 1015 -24.32 17.43 -6.74
CA ASN A 1015 -24.45 17.72 -8.15
C ASN A 1015 -23.21 17.23 -8.89
N ILE A 1016 -23.41 16.42 -9.94
CA ILE A 1016 -22.34 15.81 -10.71
C ILE A 1016 -22.54 16.07 -12.21
N GLU A 1017 -21.45 16.20 -12.95
CA GLU A 1017 -21.52 16.37 -14.41
C GLU A 1017 -21.28 15.04 -15.11
N VAL A 1018 -22.33 14.49 -15.74
CA VAL A 1018 -22.20 13.27 -16.54
C VAL A 1018 -21.85 13.65 -17.97
N GLN A 1019 -20.58 13.53 -18.32
CA GLN A 1019 -20.15 13.71 -19.69
C GLN A 1019 -20.43 12.45 -20.52
N ASN A 1020 -20.73 12.66 -21.80
CA ASN A 1020 -20.69 11.63 -22.82
C ASN A 1020 -19.47 11.91 -23.72
N PRO A 1021 -18.24 11.56 -23.30
CA PRO A 1021 -17.05 11.93 -24.05
C PRO A 1021 -17.07 11.31 -25.44
N LEU A 1022 -16.39 11.93 -26.40
CA LEU A 1022 -16.15 11.31 -27.70
C LEU A 1022 -15.44 9.96 -27.50
N MET A 1023 -15.90 8.92 -28.19
CA MET A 1023 -15.40 7.55 -28.07
C MET A 1023 -15.21 6.93 -29.46
N LEU A 1024 -13.95 6.65 -29.80
CA LEU A 1024 -13.52 6.05 -31.06
C LEU A 1024 -13.20 4.57 -30.82
N ARG A 1025 -13.97 3.64 -31.42
CA ARG A 1025 -13.75 2.20 -31.28
C ARG A 1025 -13.82 1.50 -32.63
N TYR A 1026 -12.72 0.87 -33.04
CA TYR A 1026 -12.75 -0.08 -34.16
C TYR A 1026 -13.75 -1.21 -33.90
N LYS A 1027 -14.56 -1.55 -34.91
CA LYS A 1027 -15.65 -2.53 -34.81
C LYS A 1027 -15.27 -3.92 -35.31
N VAL A 1028 -14.43 -4.00 -36.34
CA VAL A 1028 -13.94 -5.26 -36.93
C VAL A 1028 -12.43 -5.46 -36.74
N LEU A 1029 -11.67 -4.35 -36.73
CA LEU A 1029 -10.23 -4.34 -36.53
C LEU A 1029 -9.87 -4.53 -35.04
N ARG A 1030 -8.94 -5.46 -34.74
CA ARG A 1030 -8.49 -5.86 -33.40
C ARG A 1030 -6.96 -5.96 -33.35
N ASN A 1031 -6.39 -5.76 -32.17
CA ASN A 1031 -4.94 -5.73 -31.98
C ASN A 1031 -4.30 -7.13 -32.13
N GLY A 1032 -3.37 -7.26 -33.07
CA GLY A 1032 -2.71 -8.54 -33.40
C GLY A 1032 -3.42 -9.36 -34.49
N GLN A 1033 -4.36 -8.77 -35.24
CA GLN A 1033 -4.86 -9.40 -36.47
C GLN A 1033 -3.77 -9.44 -37.55
N THR A 1034 -3.79 -10.49 -38.37
CA THR A 1034 -2.96 -10.63 -39.55
C THR A 1034 -3.79 -10.45 -40.81
N TYR A 1035 -3.24 -9.75 -41.80
CA TYR A 1035 -3.80 -9.55 -43.13
C TYR A 1035 -2.78 -9.91 -44.22
N ALA A 1036 -3.21 -10.24 -45.43
CA ALA A 1036 -2.33 -10.39 -46.58
C ALA A 1036 -1.96 -9.02 -47.22
N VAL A 1037 -0.80 -8.95 -47.89
CA VAL A 1037 -0.51 -7.87 -48.85
C VAL A 1037 -1.62 -7.86 -49.92
N GLY A 1038 -2.19 -6.69 -50.20
CA GLY A 1038 -3.36 -6.55 -51.06
C GLY A 1038 -4.72 -6.84 -50.40
N GLU A 1039 -4.77 -7.24 -49.12
CA GLU A 1039 -6.05 -7.50 -48.43
C GLU A 1039 -6.73 -6.23 -47.92
N ASP A 1040 -8.06 -6.22 -47.98
CA ASP A 1040 -8.95 -5.12 -47.66
C ASP A 1040 -9.04 -4.85 -46.14
N VAL A 1041 -8.08 -4.11 -45.57
CA VAL A 1041 -8.02 -3.82 -44.12
C VAL A 1041 -9.10 -2.80 -43.73
N LYS A 1042 -10.21 -3.34 -43.24
CA LYS A 1042 -11.42 -2.62 -42.83
C LYS A 1042 -11.21 -1.87 -41.51
N MET A 1043 -10.65 -0.67 -41.60
CA MET A 1043 -10.55 0.32 -40.51
C MET A 1043 -11.93 0.91 -40.13
N HIS A 1044 -12.96 0.07 -39.92
CA HIS A 1044 -14.31 0.52 -39.58
C HIS A 1044 -14.36 0.98 -38.12
N VAL A 1045 -14.44 2.28 -37.88
CA VAL A 1045 -14.55 2.88 -36.55
C VAL A 1045 -15.99 3.28 -36.27
N ARG A 1046 -16.53 2.80 -35.14
CA ARG A 1046 -17.68 3.44 -34.52
C ARG A 1046 -17.21 4.67 -33.78
N VAL A 1047 -17.72 5.82 -34.16
CA VAL A 1047 -17.71 7.02 -33.31
C VAL A 1047 -18.98 6.97 -32.48
N SER A 1048 -18.84 7.29 -31.21
CA SER A 1048 -19.91 7.28 -30.23
C SER A 1048 -19.61 8.32 -29.15
N GLY A 1049 -20.60 8.61 -28.32
CA GLY A 1049 -20.50 9.69 -27.35
C GLY A 1049 -20.98 11.02 -27.92
N ASN A 1050 -20.50 12.15 -27.37
CA ASN A 1050 -20.77 13.47 -27.94
C ASN A 1050 -19.90 13.68 -29.19
N LEU A 1051 -20.53 13.55 -30.37
CA LEU A 1051 -19.88 13.78 -31.65
C LEU A 1051 -19.52 15.24 -31.91
N SER A 1052 -20.19 16.23 -31.30
CA SER A 1052 -19.90 17.66 -31.58
C SER A 1052 -18.53 18.11 -31.07
N LYS A 1053 -17.93 17.35 -30.14
CA LYS A 1053 -16.52 17.52 -29.73
C LYS A 1053 -15.51 17.15 -30.83
N ALA A 1054 -15.94 16.80 -32.05
CA ALA A 1054 -15.10 16.72 -33.24
C ALA A 1054 -15.84 17.18 -34.51
N ASP A 1055 -15.10 17.64 -35.50
CA ASP A 1055 -15.58 17.90 -36.88
C ASP A 1055 -14.84 17.05 -37.92
N GLU A 1056 -13.73 16.40 -37.53
CA GLU A 1056 -12.86 15.68 -38.45
C GLU A 1056 -12.30 14.40 -37.82
N LEU A 1057 -12.28 13.30 -38.58
CA LEU A 1057 -11.47 12.12 -38.31
C LEU A 1057 -10.32 12.02 -39.31
N ARG A 1058 -9.11 11.76 -38.82
CA ARG A 1058 -7.93 11.38 -39.61
C ARG A 1058 -7.60 9.91 -39.39
N PHE A 1059 -7.83 9.10 -40.41
CA PHE A 1059 -7.36 7.72 -40.54
C PHE A 1059 -5.89 7.76 -40.93
N LEU A 1060 -5.04 7.18 -40.09
CA LEU A 1060 -3.60 7.31 -40.18
C LEU A 1060 -2.95 5.92 -40.11
N VAL A 1061 -2.00 5.70 -41.02
CA VAL A 1061 -1.22 4.46 -41.14
C VAL A 1061 0.19 4.74 -40.64
N GLN A 1062 0.81 3.77 -39.97
CA GLN A 1062 2.23 3.86 -39.63
C GLN A 1062 2.84 2.45 -39.63
N LYS A 1063 3.68 2.15 -40.61
CA LYS A 1063 4.55 0.96 -40.60
C LYS A 1063 5.61 1.12 -39.52
N SER A 1064 6.03 0.03 -38.90
CA SER A 1064 7.04 0.05 -37.83
C SER A 1064 8.38 0.58 -38.37
N GLY A 1065 8.91 1.63 -37.74
CA GLY A 1065 10.12 2.35 -38.17
C GLY A 1065 9.87 3.55 -39.10
N GLU A 1066 8.66 3.71 -39.66
CA GLU A 1066 8.37 4.77 -40.63
C GLU A 1066 7.58 5.94 -40.02
N LYS A 1067 7.56 7.08 -40.73
CA LYS A 1067 6.73 8.24 -40.37
C LYS A 1067 5.24 7.88 -40.47
N ILE A 1068 4.41 8.52 -39.65
CA ILE A 1068 2.95 8.39 -39.73
C ILE A 1068 2.44 9.05 -41.02
N GLN A 1069 1.64 8.32 -41.79
CA GLN A 1069 1.00 8.77 -43.02
C GLN A 1069 -0.49 9.04 -42.78
N LEU A 1070 -1.04 10.08 -43.40
CA LEU A 1070 -2.48 10.30 -43.49
C LEU A 1070 -3.00 9.49 -44.68
N ASP A 1071 -3.97 8.62 -44.42
CA ASP A 1071 -4.55 7.72 -45.42
C ASP A 1071 -5.93 8.22 -45.87
N LYS A 1072 -6.76 8.67 -44.92
CA LYS A 1072 -8.05 9.29 -45.22
C LYS A 1072 -8.46 10.31 -44.16
N THR A 1073 -9.11 11.38 -44.60
CA THR A 1073 -9.91 12.28 -43.73
C THR A 1073 -11.40 12.05 -43.98
N ASP A 1074 -12.22 12.13 -42.92
CA ASP A 1074 -13.69 12.01 -43.00
C ASP A 1074 -14.35 12.94 -41.97
N SER A 1075 -15.26 13.82 -42.39
CA SER A 1075 -15.87 14.83 -41.52
C SER A 1075 -16.87 14.20 -40.54
N VAL A 1076 -16.74 14.52 -39.25
CA VAL A 1076 -17.66 14.06 -38.20
C VAL A 1076 -19.01 14.76 -38.36
N ARG A 1077 -20.07 13.98 -38.56
CA ARG A 1077 -21.47 14.45 -38.66
C ARG A 1077 -22.32 13.74 -37.62
N ALA A 1078 -23.19 14.47 -36.92
CA ALA A 1078 -23.92 13.95 -35.76
C ALA A 1078 -24.76 12.67 -36.03
N SER A 1079 -25.32 12.52 -37.23
CA SER A 1079 -26.09 11.35 -37.65
C SER A 1079 -25.22 10.12 -38.03
N LYS A 1080 -23.95 10.33 -38.35
CA LYS A 1080 -23.02 9.28 -38.81
C LYS A 1080 -22.26 8.73 -37.61
N LEU A 1081 -22.66 7.56 -37.11
CA LEU A 1081 -21.97 6.85 -36.01
C LEU A 1081 -20.90 5.86 -36.48
N MET A 1082 -20.83 5.56 -37.79
CA MET A 1082 -19.88 4.62 -38.37
C MET A 1082 -19.08 5.31 -39.48
N TYR A 1083 -17.76 5.20 -39.39
CA TYR A 1083 -16.83 5.78 -40.35
C TYR A 1083 -16.03 4.64 -40.96
N TYR A 1084 -16.13 4.55 -42.27
CA TYR A 1084 -15.62 3.44 -43.06
C TYR A 1084 -14.39 3.91 -43.80
N ASN A 1085 -13.27 3.31 -43.45
CA ASN A 1085 -12.07 3.33 -44.26
C ASN A 1085 -11.65 1.90 -44.57
N LYS A 1086 -11.19 1.70 -45.80
CA LYS A 1086 -10.51 0.50 -46.28
C LYS A 1086 -9.10 0.94 -46.63
N TRP A 1087 -8.12 0.39 -45.92
CA TRP A 1087 -6.73 0.58 -46.27
C TRP A 1087 -6.20 -0.73 -46.87
N VAL A 1088 -5.44 -0.66 -47.96
CA VAL A 1088 -4.86 -1.84 -48.60
C VAL A 1088 -3.34 -1.80 -48.41
N PRO A 1089 -2.74 -2.79 -47.72
CA PRO A 1089 -1.31 -2.78 -47.47
C PRO A 1089 -0.56 -3.25 -48.72
N SER A 1090 0.28 -2.36 -49.26
CA SER A 1090 1.13 -2.65 -50.42
C SER A 1090 2.41 -3.42 -50.08
N LEU A 1091 2.78 -3.52 -48.80
CA LEU A 1091 4.00 -4.18 -48.33
C LEU A 1091 3.72 -5.00 -47.06
N PRO A 1092 4.48 -6.08 -46.80
CA PRO A 1092 4.43 -6.81 -45.54
C PRO A 1092 5.13 -6.04 -44.41
N GLY A 1093 4.76 -6.33 -43.16
CA GLY A 1093 5.35 -5.74 -41.96
C GLY A 1093 4.35 -5.47 -40.83
N GLU A 1094 4.85 -4.93 -39.72
CA GLU A 1094 4.02 -4.47 -38.61
C GLU A 1094 3.47 -3.06 -38.87
N TYR A 1095 2.17 -2.85 -38.73
CA TYR A 1095 1.51 -1.55 -38.92
C TYR A 1095 0.68 -1.16 -37.69
N ARG A 1096 0.79 0.10 -37.26
CA ARG A 1096 -0.10 0.70 -36.25
C ARG A 1096 -1.10 1.63 -36.92
N LEU A 1097 -2.31 1.11 -37.13
CA LEU A 1097 -3.46 1.81 -37.67
C LEU A 1097 -4.12 2.65 -36.58
N LYS A 1098 -4.29 3.94 -36.85
CA LYS A 1098 -4.82 4.94 -35.90
C LYS A 1098 -6.02 5.65 -36.51
N VAL A 1099 -6.96 6.07 -35.68
CA VAL A 1099 -7.90 7.14 -36.03
C VAL A 1099 -7.80 8.22 -34.95
N LYS A 1100 -7.48 9.44 -35.36
CA LYS A 1100 -7.50 10.64 -34.52
C LYS A 1100 -8.75 11.45 -34.86
N ALA A 1101 -9.41 11.99 -33.84
CA ALA A 1101 -10.45 13.00 -33.98
C ALA A 1101 -9.89 14.40 -33.66
N TYR A 1102 -10.36 15.38 -34.41
CA TYR A 1102 -9.99 16.78 -34.32
C TYR A 1102 -11.23 17.68 -34.25
N LYS A 1103 -11.07 18.88 -33.69
CA LYS A 1103 -12.07 19.95 -33.62
C LYS A 1103 -11.40 21.27 -33.97
N ASN A 1104 -11.89 21.98 -34.98
CA ASN A 1104 -11.30 23.22 -35.50
C ASN A 1104 -9.76 23.09 -35.72
N GLY A 1105 -9.30 21.94 -36.21
CA GLY A 1105 -7.87 21.63 -36.40
C GLY A 1105 -7.10 21.20 -35.13
N SER A 1106 -7.62 21.44 -33.93
CA SER A 1106 -7.05 21.00 -32.65
C SER A 1106 -7.34 19.52 -32.37
N TYR A 1107 -6.36 18.80 -31.80
CA TYR A 1107 -6.49 17.37 -31.49
C TYR A 1107 -7.40 17.12 -30.29
N VAL A 1108 -8.29 16.12 -30.38
CA VAL A 1108 -9.29 15.81 -29.34
C VAL A 1108 -9.09 14.42 -28.73
N LYS A 1109 -9.00 13.37 -29.57
CA LYS A 1109 -8.88 11.99 -29.08
C LYS A 1109 -8.34 11.04 -30.15
N MET A 1110 -7.85 9.87 -29.76
CA MET A 1110 -7.48 8.83 -30.71
C MET A 1110 -7.86 7.43 -30.26
N THR A 1111 -7.88 6.52 -31.23
CA THR A 1111 -7.85 5.06 -31.03
C THR A 1111 -6.78 4.47 -31.94
N SER A 1112 -6.17 3.35 -31.55
CA SER A 1112 -5.15 2.69 -32.37
C SER A 1112 -5.08 1.20 -32.16
N VAL A 1113 -4.75 0.48 -33.22
CA VAL A 1113 -4.63 -0.98 -33.29
C VAL A 1113 -3.32 -1.32 -34.02
N LYS A 1114 -2.54 -2.28 -33.50
CA LYS A 1114 -1.47 -2.92 -34.29
C LYS A 1114 -2.02 -4.10 -35.09
N ILE A 1115 -1.56 -4.26 -36.33
CA ILE A 1115 -1.78 -5.45 -37.15
C ILE A 1115 -0.47 -5.88 -37.83
N THR A 1116 -0.39 -7.16 -38.18
CA THR A 1116 0.67 -7.72 -39.01
C THR A 1116 0.17 -7.84 -40.44
N VAL A 1117 0.97 -7.43 -41.42
CA VAL A 1117 0.74 -7.76 -42.82
C VAL A 1117 1.77 -8.80 -43.25
N THR A 1118 1.29 -9.95 -43.72
CA THR A 1118 2.12 -11.02 -44.29
C THR A 1118 1.98 -11.05 -45.80
N SER A 1119 3.00 -11.52 -46.51
CA SER A 1119 2.83 -11.96 -47.91
C SER A 1119 1.69 -12.99 -47.98
N PRO A 1120 0.84 -12.98 -49.04
CA PRO A 1120 -0.38 -13.76 -49.09
C PRO A 1120 -0.15 -15.26 -48.89
N LYS A 1121 -0.96 -15.87 -48.02
CA LYS A 1121 -1.01 -17.32 -47.79
C LYS A 1121 -2.30 -17.89 -48.34
N ILE A 1122 -2.20 -18.58 -49.47
CA ILE A 1122 -3.29 -19.38 -50.04
C ILE A 1122 -3.68 -20.45 -49.00
N LYS A 1123 -4.99 -20.65 -48.79
CA LYS A 1123 -5.54 -21.73 -47.95
C LYS A 1123 -6.60 -22.49 -48.73
N TYR A 1124 -6.28 -23.72 -49.11
CA TYR A 1124 -7.26 -24.68 -49.59
C TYR A 1124 -8.07 -25.25 -48.40
N ARG A 1125 -9.32 -25.61 -48.67
CA ARG A 1125 -10.21 -26.33 -47.75
C ARG A 1125 -10.53 -27.67 -48.40
N SER A 1126 -10.21 -28.78 -47.74
CA SER A 1126 -10.58 -30.09 -48.23
C SER A 1126 -12.10 -30.31 -48.12
N LEU A 1127 -12.67 -30.92 -49.15
CA LEU A 1127 -14.01 -31.48 -49.21
C LEU A 1127 -13.85 -32.91 -49.74
N THR A 1128 -14.54 -33.86 -49.11
CA THR A 1128 -14.55 -35.27 -49.54
C THR A 1128 -15.89 -35.59 -50.20
N THR A 1129 -15.84 -36.05 -51.46
CA THR A 1129 -16.85 -36.87 -52.18
C THR A 1129 -18.31 -36.37 -52.12
N THR A 1130 -18.97 -36.05 -53.24
CA THR A 1130 -19.06 -36.85 -54.48
C THR A 1130 -19.14 -36.00 -55.77
N ASP A 1131 -18.88 -36.67 -56.91
CA ASP A 1131 -19.04 -36.22 -58.30
C ASP A 1131 -18.09 -35.13 -58.89
N GLU A 1132 -18.14 -35.06 -60.23
CA GLU A 1132 -17.70 -33.99 -61.16
C GLU A 1132 -16.19 -33.77 -61.50
N SER A 1133 -15.84 -34.19 -62.74
CA SER A 1133 -14.86 -33.60 -63.68
C SER A 1133 -13.33 -33.85 -63.55
N VAL A 1134 -12.62 -33.69 -64.68
CA VAL A 1134 -11.17 -33.90 -64.85
C VAL A 1134 -10.36 -32.74 -64.24
N SER A 1135 -9.23 -33.05 -63.59
CA SER A 1135 -8.53 -32.11 -62.69
C SER A 1135 -7.00 -32.11 -62.83
N MET A 1136 -6.41 -30.92 -62.69
CA MET A 1136 -4.96 -30.68 -62.55
C MET A 1136 -4.31 -31.43 -61.36
N SER A 1137 -5.10 -31.86 -60.36
CA SER A 1137 -4.62 -32.52 -59.12
C SER A 1137 -3.83 -33.82 -59.33
N ASN A 1138 -3.86 -34.38 -60.54
CA ASN A 1138 -3.20 -35.63 -60.89
C ASN A 1138 -1.81 -35.42 -61.51
N VAL A 1139 -1.39 -34.16 -61.70
CA VAL A 1139 -0.03 -33.81 -62.14
C VAL A 1139 0.96 -34.03 -60.99
N SER A 1140 2.13 -34.58 -61.29
CA SER A 1140 3.18 -34.84 -60.29
C SER A 1140 4.59 -34.67 -60.86
N VAL A 1141 5.52 -34.21 -60.03
CA VAL A 1141 6.91 -33.91 -60.42
C VAL A 1141 7.87 -34.60 -59.46
N TYR A 1142 8.73 -35.47 -59.99
CA TYR A 1142 9.58 -36.36 -59.20
C TYR A 1142 10.80 -36.87 -59.99
N PRO A 1143 11.85 -37.37 -59.30
CA PRO A 1143 12.16 -37.14 -57.90
C PRO A 1143 12.65 -35.70 -57.68
N ASN A 1144 12.89 -35.33 -56.42
CA ASN A 1144 13.60 -34.10 -56.09
C ASN A 1144 15.11 -34.37 -56.30
N PRO A 1145 15.79 -33.77 -57.30
CA PRO A 1145 16.99 -34.36 -57.88
C PRO A 1145 18.29 -33.93 -57.18
N ASN A 1146 19.28 -34.82 -57.15
CA ASN A 1146 20.63 -34.45 -56.76
C ASN A 1146 21.49 -34.05 -57.99
N SER A 1147 21.33 -34.71 -59.13
CA SER A 1147 22.08 -34.41 -60.37
C SER A 1147 21.46 -33.30 -61.22
N GLY A 1148 20.12 -33.21 -61.24
CA GLY A 1148 19.34 -32.25 -62.03
C GLY A 1148 18.22 -32.87 -62.87
N LEU A 1149 18.21 -34.21 -63.03
CA LEU A 1149 17.25 -34.94 -63.87
C LEU A 1149 15.89 -35.13 -63.18
N VAL A 1150 14.79 -34.76 -63.86
CA VAL A 1150 13.42 -34.69 -63.31
C VAL A 1150 12.40 -35.23 -64.32
N TYR A 1151 11.33 -35.84 -63.80
CA TYR A 1151 10.15 -36.25 -64.54
C TYR A 1151 8.93 -35.44 -64.10
N VAL A 1152 8.05 -35.12 -65.05
CA VAL A 1152 6.74 -34.50 -64.85
C VAL A 1152 5.69 -35.41 -65.47
N ASN A 1153 4.89 -36.06 -64.63
CA ASN A 1153 3.72 -36.80 -65.09
C ASN A 1153 2.53 -35.83 -65.15
N LEU A 1154 2.00 -35.59 -66.35
CA LEU A 1154 0.87 -34.71 -66.61
C LEU A 1154 -0.49 -35.40 -66.41
N GLY A 1155 -0.50 -36.71 -66.13
CA GLY A 1155 -1.73 -37.50 -66.05
C GLY A 1155 -2.46 -37.54 -67.39
N GLU A 1156 -3.77 -37.27 -67.36
CA GLU A 1156 -4.64 -37.29 -68.55
C GLU A 1156 -4.69 -35.95 -69.31
N LEU A 1157 -4.02 -34.90 -68.78
CA LEU A 1157 -4.00 -33.57 -69.39
C LEU A 1157 -3.40 -33.59 -70.81
N ARG A 1158 -3.94 -32.73 -71.68
CA ARG A 1158 -3.51 -32.63 -73.07
C ARG A 1158 -3.04 -31.23 -73.44
N ASN A 1159 -2.09 -31.16 -74.37
CA ASN A 1159 -1.55 -29.93 -74.93
C ASN A 1159 -0.88 -28.99 -73.89
N ALA A 1160 -0.37 -29.55 -72.79
CA ALA A 1160 0.14 -28.81 -71.64
C ALA A 1160 1.52 -28.16 -71.88
N THR A 1161 1.88 -27.19 -71.06
CA THR A 1161 3.10 -26.37 -71.16
C THR A 1161 3.86 -26.42 -69.85
N ILE A 1162 5.14 -26.79 -69.89
CA ILE A 1162 6.01 -26.87 -68.71
C ILE A 1162 7.04 -25.74 -68.76
N ASN A 1163 7.09 -24.92 -67.72
CA ASN A 1163 8.04 -23.81 -67.56
C ASN A 1163 8.88 -24.01 -66.30
N ILE A 1164 10.20 -23.91 -66.42
CA ILE A 1164 11.13 -24.05 -65.29
C ILE A 1164 11.67 -22.67 -64.93
N TYR A 1165 11.56 -22.31 -63.66
CA TYR A 1165 12.04 -21.07 -63.09
C TYR A 1165 13.15 -21.32 -62.07
N SER A 1166 14.17 -20.44 -62.05
CA SER A 1166 15.13 -20.34 -60.95
C SER A 1166 14.52 -19.60 -59.74
N SER A 1167 15.17 -19.68 -58.58
CA SER A 1167 14.72 -19.07 -57.31
C SER A 1167 14.47 -17.56 -57.36
N ASN A 1168 15.08 -16.85 -58.32
CA ASN A 1168 14.89 -15.43 -58.60
C ASN A 1168 13.79 -15.13 -59.64
N GLY A 1169 13.05 -16.13 -60.12
CA GLY A 1169 11.90 -15.97 -61.01
C GLY A 1169 12.21 -15.85 -62.50
N GLN A 1170 13.45 -16.07 -62.94
CA GLN A 1170 13.78 -16.14 -64.36
C GLN A 1170 13.37 -17.50 -64.94
N ILE A 1171 12.72 -17.52 -66.11
CA ILE A 1171 12.49 -18.76 -66.88
C ILE A 1171 13.84 -19.22 -67.43
N ILE A 1172 14.23 -20.45 -67.11
CA ILE A 1172 15.45 -21.10 -67.61
C ILE A 1172 15.14 -22.09 -68.74
N GLN A 1173 13.91 -22.63 -68.79
CA GLN A 1173 13.46 -23.56 -69.83
C GLN A 1173 11.94 -23.53 -69.97
N GLN A 1174 11.43 -23.75 -71.18
CA GLN A 1174 10.00 -23.83 -71.50
C GLN A 1174 9.77 -24.89 -72.60
N GLN A 1175 8.69 -25.67 -72.48
CA GLN A 1175 8.18 -26.62 -73.48
C GLN A 1175 6.64 -26.51 -73.53
N THR A 1176 6.03 -26.73 -74.70
CA THR A 1176 4.58 -26.54 -74.94
C THR A 1176 3.98 -27.74 -75.71
N GLY A 1177 2.68 -27.97 -75.59
CA GLY A 1177 1.94 -28.97 -76.38
C GLY A 1177 2.05 -30.43 -75.89
N LEU A 1178 2.37 -30.63 -74.61
CA LEU A 1178 2.74 -31.92 -74.03
C LEU A 1178 1.55 -32.77 -73.54
N THR A 1179 1.78 -34.07 -73.43
CA THR A 1179 0.84 -35.10 -72.93
C THR A 1179 1.62 -36.20 -72.20
N GLY A 1180 1.05 -36.79 -71.15
CA GLY A 1180 1.66 -37.94 -70.45
C GLY A 1180 2.87 -37.57 -69.59
N ILE A 1181 3.90 -38.42 -69.56
CA ILE A 1181 5.10 -38.21 -68.73
C ILE A 1181 6.22 -37.59 -69.58
N TYR A 1182 6.74 -36.45 -69.13
CA TYR A 1182 7.83 -35.72 -69.76
C TYR A 1182 9.08 -35.69 -68.85
N GLN A 1183 10.28 -35.69 -69.42
CA GLN A 1183 11.55 -35.71 -68.69
C GLN A 1183 12.45 -34.54 -69.13
N PHE A 1184 13.12 -33.87 -68.18
CA PHE A 1184 14.12 -32.84 -68.47
C PHE A 1184 15.28 -32.87 -67.46
N GLU A 1185 16.32 -32.08 -67.73
CA GLU A 1185 17.48 -31.94 -66.84
C GLU A 1185 17.81 -30.47 -66.57
N ILE A 1186 17.79 -30.07 -65.30
CA ILE A 1186 18.17 -28.72 -64.86
C ILE A 1186 19.70 -28.64 -64.79
N GLN A 1187 20.30 -28.09 -65.84
CA GLN A 1187 21.76 -27.90 -65.97
C GLN A 1187 22.34 -26.80 -65.04
N SER A 1188 21.49 -25.98 -64.44
CA SER A 1188 21.90 -24.92 -63.51
C SER A 1188 22.44 -25.47 -62.16
N ALA A 1189 23.11 -24.60 -61.39
CA ALA A 1189 23.78 -24.94 -60.13
C ALA A 1189 22.83 -25.44 -59.02
N PRO A 1190 23.35 -26.07 -57.94
CA PRO A 1190 22.57 -26.37 -56.73
C PRO A 1190 21.74 -25.18 -56.24
N GLY A 1191 20.46 -25.41 -55.93
CA GLY A 1191 19.52 -24.34 -55.63
C GLY A 1191 18.05 -24.74 -55.68
N LEU A 1192 17.21 -23.72 -55.50
CA LEU A 1192 15.76 -23.82 -55.54
C LEU A 1192 15.22 -23.46 -56.93
N TYR A 1193 14.38 -24.34 -57.45
CA TYR A 1193 13.74 -24.28 -58.76
C TYR A 1193 12.23 -24.49 -58.62
N PHE A 1194 11.47 -24.04 -59.63
CA PHE A 1194 10.03 -24.23 -59.69
C PHE A 1194 9.63 -24.71 -61.09
N VAL A 1195 8.76 -25.70 -61.16
CA VAL A 1195 8.29 -26.34 -62.38
C VAL A 1195 6.80 -26.06 -62.50
N GLU A 1196 6.44 -25.07 -63.29
CA GLU A 1196 5.06 -24.70 -63.59
C GLU A 1196 4.53 -25.57 -64.73
N VAL A 1197 3.33 -26.13 -64.57
CA VAL A 1197 2.59 -26.86 -65.59
C VAL A 1197 1.31 -26.08 -65.89
N LYS A 1198 1.10 -25.71 -67.16
CA LYS A 1198 -0.09 -25.00 -67.65
C LYS A 1198 -0.83 -25.86 -68.69
N ALA A 1199 -2.08 -26.21 -68.43
CA ALA A 1199 -2.98 -26.84 -69.39
C ALA A 1199 -4.26 -26.00 -69.55
N THR A 1200 -5.18 -26.41 -70.41
CA THR A 1200 -6.53 -25.83 -70.52
C THR A 1200 -7.32 -25.90 -69.21
N GLU A 1201 -7.06 -26.95 -68.43
CA GLU A 1201 -7.68 -27.32 -67.17
C GLU A 1201 -7.12 -26.52 -65.97
N GLY A 1202 -6.01 -25.79 -66.14
CA GLY A 1202 -5.46 -24.90 -65.12
C GLY A 1202 -3.93 -24.79 -65.11
N VAL A 1203 -3.41 -24.24 -64.02
CA VAL A 1203 -1.97 -24.05 -63.79
C VAL A 1203 -1.61 -24.54 -62.39
N ASP A 1204 -0.55 -25.34 -62.27
CA ASP A 1204 0.03 -25.77 -61.01
C ASP A 1204 1.57 -25.60 -61.02
N VAL A 1205 2.20 -25.45 -59.85
CA VAL A 1205 3.64 -25.10 -59.73
C VAL A 1205 4.33 -25.95 -58.66
N PHE A 1206 5.16 -26.87 -59.13
CA PHE A 1206 5.87 -27.83 -58.28
C PHE A 1206 7.22 -27.28 -57.83
N LYS A 1207 7.47 -27.33 -56.52
CA LYS A 1207 8.72 -26.86 -55.91
C LYS A 1207 9.79 -27.96 -56.00
N LEU A 1208 10.96 -27.61 -56.52
CA LEU A 1208 12.06 -28.53 -56.76
C LEU A 1208 13.38 -27.98 -56.16
N ILE A 1209 14.13 -28.81 -55.44
CA ILE A 1209 15.39 -28.42 -54.80
C ILE A 1209 16.48 -29.33 -55.35
N LYS A 1210 17.32 -28.77 -56.23
CA LYS A 1210 18.56 -29.41 -56.66
C LYS A 1210 19.58 -29.22 -55.53
N LYS A 1211 20.02 -30.32 -54.91
CA LYS A 1211 20.95 -30.27 -53.77
C LYS A 1211 22.37 -29.91 -54.16
#